data_AF-A0A2T6FVL9-F1
#
_entry.id   AF-A0A2T6FVL9-F1
#
_cell.length_a   1.000
_cell.length_b   1.000
_cell.length_c   1.000
_cell.angle_alpha   90.00
_cell.angle_beta   90.00
_cell.angle_gamma   90.00
#
_symmetry.space_group_name_H-M   'P 1'
#
loop_
_entity.id
_entity.type
_entity.pdbx_description
1 polymer ?
#
loop_
_entity_poly.entity_id
_entity_poly.type
_entity_poly.pdbx_seq_one_letter_code
_entity_poly.pdbx_strand_id
1 'polypeptide(L)'
;MLERYGHGGDLWTAAEAFGKPRERFVDFSSNMNPLGPPEAVGRILAEQWQEVVHYPDPAVRELTGKLAAKHGVPVDCVLVGNGAAELIDLAVRVRRPRVTGLVRPSFAEYEEAVEKIGGRIVDIPLDEANGFALRLADVQEAAGRCDLLFLGHPNNPTGRLLPGDVVQALAEGQIPAIVDEAFLDFCPREEELTLARAAAHSPNLTVIRSMTKFYSIPGLRLGYVVAHPQQIREMKRLQVPWSVNALSQWIGSAVLEEREFARRTLAWVKEEKEHLRAGLQTLGLTVYESDVNFVLFSLRPLGLDVRALQAAMGRRGILIRDASLFPGLDETYCRVAVKLREQNEALLDGLRQSIAELLETRKRATAGEEAAVARNPERSQSSGGAASNDCPPLLPAASVSLKLAPTFMLQGTASDVGKSLLTTALCRILLQDGLRVAPFKSQNMSLNSYVTPDGKEIGRAQGMQADACRIPATTDMNPILLKPKKDMVSQVVVHGKPYRDLDARTYREKYLPEAEAVVKEALARLRQAYDAVVIEGAGSPAEVNLKDRDIVNMRLAGWADAPVLLVADIDRGGVFASLVGTLDILSPEERGRVKGFIINKFRGDVTLLTPGIEWLEKRTGKPVLGVIPYLPQLGLEDEDSASLDRKLAEGELGRTDTTLSEDMLDIAVIRLPRLSNFTDIDPLEYERDVRLRFVDSAETFGSPDAVIVPGSKNTVDDLLYLRDCGLDRKLLDFAKSGGWVTGICAGYQMLGEKLLDPNAVESDQPVLDGLGLFPTQTEFAAEKRTVRAAGTTRLYADPGQTFEIGGYEIHMGVTSFLRPVDHPFELSHPDTGSTESGSSPDGAVCADGRLWGTYVHGILHNDDFRRAWLNRIRAAKGLVPLPAELRFQERREAAFDRLAAHVREHLDMERLYEMIGWNKGREGFQ
;
A
#
# COMPACT_ATOMS: atom_id res chain seq x y z
N MET A 1 -3.67 24.12 5.67
CA MET A 1 -2.89 23.56 6.79
C MET A 1 -1.42 23.57 6.38
N LEU A 2 -0.54 24.02 7.28
CA LEU A 2 0.89 24.18 6.98
C LEU A 2 1.61 22.82 6.94
N GLU A 3 1.22 21.89 7.82
CA GLU A 3 1.83 20.56 7.92
C GLU A 3 1.06 19.49 7.14
N ARG A 4 0.94 19.68 5.82
CA ARG A 4 0.29 18.73 4.89
C ARG A 4 0.89 17.32 4.92
N TYR A 5 2.17 17.21 5.26
CA TYR A 5 2.95 15.97 5.26
C TYR A 5 3.40 15.56 6.67
N GLY A 6 2.66 15.95 7.71
CA GLY A 6 2.86 15.47 9.08
C GLY A 6 4.01 16.11 9.85
N HIS A 7 5.03 16.70 9.23
CA HIS A 7 6.20 17.27 9.92
C HIS A 7 6.33 18.81 9.80
N GLY A 8 7.13 19.40 10.70
CA GLY A 8 7.54 20.81 10.60
C GLY A 8 8.69 21.01 9.61
N GLY A 9 8.96 22.26 9.24
CA GLY A 9 10.05 22.64 8.33
C GLY A 9 9.69 22.69 6.84
N ASP A 10 8.41 22.59 6.50
CA ASP A 10 7.95 22.66 5.11
C ASP A 10 7.82 24.10 4.58
N LEU A 11 8.97 24.66 4.21
CA LEU A 11 9.07 25.98 3.59
C LEU A 11 8.41 26.04 2.19
N TRP A 12 8.19 24.91 1.51
CA TRP A 12 7.46 24.87 0.23
C TRP A 12 5.98 25.14 0.48
N THR A 13 5.36 24.36 1.37
CA THR A 13 3.95 24.56 1.74
C THR A 13 3.73 25.94 2.37
N ALA A 14 4.68 26.46 3.16
CA ALA A 14 4.60 27.83 3.69
C ALA A 14 4.55 28.89 2.59
N ALA A 15 5.44 28.78 1.60
CA ALA A 15 5.49 29.71 0.47
C ALA A 15 4.20 29.68 -0.35
N GLU A 16 3.67 28.47 -0.62
CA GLU A 16 2.40 28.28 -1.30
C GLU A 16 1.22 28.85 -0.50
N ALA A 17 1.17 28.59 0.81
CA ALA A 17 0.04 28.94 1.65
C ALA A 17 -0.07 30.45 1.92
N PHE A 18 1.06 31.16 2.01
CA PHE A 18 1.07 32.59 2.36
C PHE A 18 1.57 33.51 1.25
N GLY A 19 1.92 32.98 0.08
CA GLY A 19 2.35 33.78 -1.08
C GLY A 19 3.64 34.57 -0.85
N LYS A 20 4.56 34.06 -0.04
CA LYS A 20 5.86 34.69 0.28
C LYS A 20 7.03 33.80 -0.15
N PRO A 21 8.17 34.36 -0.61
CA PRO A 21 9.39 33.59 -0.81
C PRO A 21 9.87 32.91 0.48
N ARG A 22 10.53 31.75 0.36
CA ARG A 22 10.95 30.91 1.50
C ARG A 22 11.88 31.64 2.46
N GLU A 23 12.73 32.48 1.89
CA GLU A 23 13.78 33.23 2.57
C GLU A 23 13.20 34.29 3.50
N ARG A 24 11.91 34.61 3.35
CA ARG A 24 11.19 35.52 4.24
C ARG A 24 10.55 34.85 5.44
N PHE A 25 10.71 33.53 5.59
CA PHE A 25 10.21 32.80 6.75
C PHE A 25 11.31 32.52 7.76
N VAL A 26 10.99 32.75 9.03
CA VAL A 26 11.78 32.23 10.15
C VAL A 26 11.07 30.99 10.68
N ASP A 27 11.71 29.83 10.52
CA ASP A 27 11.09 28.53 10.80
C ASP A 27 11.34 28.03 12.23
N PHE A 28 10.39 28.27 13.13
CA PHE A 28 10.37 27.70 14.49
C PHE A 28 9.67 26.34 14.57
N SER A 29 9.15 25.82 13.46
CA SER A 29 8.47 24.52 13.44
C SER A 29 9.45 23.34 13.40
N SER A 30 10.70 23.57 12.97
CA SER A 30 11.78 22.57 12.97
C SER A 30 12.88 22.86 14.01
N ASN A 31 13.29 21.83 14.74
CA ASN A 31 14.15 21.94 15.93
C ASN A 31 15.65 21.86 15.55
N MET A 32 16.12 22.77 14.70
CA MET A 32 17.51 22.81 14.22
C MET A 32 18.38 23.75 15.05
N ASN A 33 19.68 23.46 15.19
CA ASN A 33 20.63 24.37 15.80
C ASN A 33 20.81 25.65 14.94
N PRO A 34 20.47 26.84 15.44
CA PRO A 34 20.45 28.04 14.62
C PRO A 34 21.86 28.60 14.33
N LEU A 35 22.91 28.05 14.94
CA LEU A 35 24.30 28.42 14.64
C LEU A 35 24.73 27.99 13.22
N GLY A 36 23.92 27.18 12.55
CA GLY A 36 24.23 26.61 11.24
C GLY A 36 25.19 25.42 11.34
N PRO A 37 25.60 24.87 10.18
CA PRO A 37 26.55 23.76 10.15
C PRO A 37 27.94 24.17 10.66
N PRO A 38 28.70 23.27 11.32
CA PRO A 38 30.10 23.52 11.69
C PRO A 38 31.00 23.84 10.49
N GLU A 39 32.12 24.52 10.74
CA GLU A 39 33.05 24.94 9.67
C GLU A 39 33.60 23.78 8.84
N ALA A 40 33.82 22.61 9.45
CA ALA A 40 34.19 21.39 8.72
C ALA A 40 33.24 21.04 7.57
N VAL A 41 31.94 21.35 7.68
CA VAL A 41 30.95 21.09 6.62
C VAL A 41 31.29 21.88 5.36
N GLY A 42 31.52 23.19 5.51
CA GLY A 42 31.88 24.07 4.39
C GLY A 42 33.21 23.67 3.75
N ARG A 43 34.20 23.28 4.58
CA ARG A 43 35.51 22.80 4.12
C ARG A 43 35.40 21.54 3.26
N ILE A 44 34.67 20.53 3.73
CA ILE A 44 34.47 19.28 3.00
C ILE A 44 33.70 19.52 1.69
N LEU A 45 32.67 20.36 1.72
CA LEU A 45 31.93 20.70 0.49
C LEU A 45 32.79 21.48 -0.52
N ALA A 46 33.74 22.29 -0.07
CA ALA A 46 34.65 23.00 -0.96
C ALA A 46 35.72 22.08 -1.55
N GLU A 47 36.26 21.15 -0.75
CA GLU A 47 37.45 20.38 -1.10
C GLU A 47 37.14 18.99 -1.68
N GLN A 48 36.03 18.36 -1.31
CA GLN A 48 35.79 16.92 -1.55
C GLN A 48 34.50 16.62 -2.32
N TRP A 49 33.68 17.61 -2.69
CA TRP A 49 32.41 17.34 -3.36
C TRP A 49 32.56 16.59 -4.69
N GLN A 50 33.71 16.69 -5.36
CA GLN A 50 33.98 15.99 -6.62
C GLN A 50 34.14 14.47 -6.44
N GLU A 51 34.49 14.01 -5.24
CA GLU A 51 34.69 12.59 -4.92
C GLU A 51 33.38 11.80 -4.87
N VAL A 52 32.21 12.47 -4.95
CA VAL A 52 30.89 11.81 -5.00
C VAL A 52 30.65 10.96 -6.25
N VAL A 53 31.56 11.02 -7.23
CA VAL A 53 31.57 10.11 -8.39
C VAL A 53 31.84 8.66 -7.99
N HIS A 54 32.39 8.44 -6.79
CA HIS A 54 32.68 7.12 -6.24
C HIS A 54 31.58 6.66 -5.28
N TYR A 55 31.31 5.34 -5.27
CA TYR A 55 30.44 4.77 -4.25
C TYR A 55 31.02 5.02 -2.85
N PRO A 56 30.18 5.31 -1.85
CA PRO A 56 30.63 5.49 -0.47
C PRO A 56 31.21 4.19 0.09
N ASP A 57 31.98 4.27 1.18
CA ASP A 57 32.42 3.07 1.89
C ASP A 57 31.19 2.29 2.38
N PRO A 58 30.92 1.08 1.87
CA PRO A 58 29.73 0.32 2.23
C PRO A 58 29.71 -0.08 3.71
N ALA A 59 30.88 -0.12 4.36
CA ALA A 59 31.03 -0.47 5.77
C ALA A 59 31.10 0.75 6.70
N VAL A 60 31.08 1.97 6.16
CA VAL A 60 31.08 3.24 6.91
C VAL A 60 32.17 3.27 8.01
N ARG A 61 33.36 2.76 7.70
CA ARG A 61 34.35 2.32 8.71
C ARG A 61 34.87 3.45 9.60
N GLU A 62 35.23 4.58 9.01
CA GLU A 62 35.80 5.71 9.75
C GLU A 62 34.80 6.28 10.77
N LEU A 63 33.59 6.62 10.30
CA LEU A 63 32.55 7.19 11.13
C LEU A 63 32.10 6.20 12.21
N THR A 64 31.92 4.93 11.86
CA THR A 64 31.57 3.88 12.84
C THR A 64 32.65 3.78 13.93
N GLY A 65 33.94 3.82 13.56
CA GLY A 65 35.05 3.80 14.51
C GLY A 65 35.06 5.02 15.45
N LYS A 66 34.82 6.22 14.93
CA LYS A 66 34.74 7.45 15.74
C LYS A 66 33.55 7.44 16.70
N LEU A 67 32.38 6.97 16.25
CA LEU A 67 31.18 6.85 17.09
C LEU A 67 31.37 5.80 18.20
N ALA A 68 31.97 4.66 17.87
CA ALA A 68 32.32 3.63 18.84
C ALA A 68 33.28 4.18 19.92
N ALA A 69 34.29 4.95 19.50
CA ALA A 69 35.22 5.62 20.42
C ALA A 69 34.53 6.69 21.29
N LYS A 70 33.63 7.50 20.72
CA LYS A 70 32.85 8.52 21.46
C LYS A 70 32.08 7.88 22.63
N HIS A 71 31.45 6.74 22.39
CA HIS A 71 30.62 6.07 23.41
C HIS A 71 31.41 5.10 24.30
N GLY A 72 32.63 4.73 23.90
CA GLY A 72 33.42 3.72 24.60
C GLY A 72 32.83 2.31 24.45
N VAL A 73 32.34 1.98 23.25
CA VAL A 73 31.71 0.69 22.92
C VAL A 73 32.46 0.00 21.77
N PRO A 74 32.34 -1.33 21.62
CA PRO A 74 32.90 -2.03 20.46
C PRO A 74 32.30 -1.56 19.12
N VAL A 75 33.10 -1.59 18.05
CA VAL A 75 32.71 -1.13 16.70
C VAL A 75 31.53 -1.92 16.14
N ASP A 76 31.40 -3.20 16.48
CA ASP A 76 30.30 -4.06 16.07
C ASP A 76 28.99 -3.81 16.84
N CYS A 77 29.00 -2.92 17.84
CA CYS A 77 27.81 -2.42 18.52
C CYS A 77 27.20 -1.19 17.84
N VAL A 78 27.80 -0.68 16.76
CA VAL A 78 27.37 0.55 16.08
C VAL A 78 26.93 0.26 14.65
N LEU A 79 25.80 0.85 14.26
CA LEU A 79 25.31 0.89 12.89
C LEU A 79 25.00 2.34 12.48
N VAL A 80 25.60 2.82 11.40
CA VAL A 80 25.28 4.13 10.83
C VAL A 80 24.18 3.98 9.79
N GLY A 81 23.23 4.90 9.77
CA GLY A 81 22.09 4.88 8.85
C GLY A 81 21.76 6.24 8.25
N ASN A 82 20.91 6.22 7.23
CA ASN A 82 20.41 7.33 6.43
C ASN A 82 19.40 8.20 7.22
N GLY A 83 19.86 8.73 8.35
CA GLY A 83 19.05 9.41 9.35
C GLY A 83 18.43 8.46 10.39
N ALA A 84 17.97 9.02 11.50
CA ALA A 84 17.31 8.25 12.56
C ALA A 84 16.04 7.54 12.08
N ALA A 85 15.35 8.05 11.07
CA ALA A 85 14.13 7.44 10.53
C ALA A 85 14.37 6.05 9.92
N GLU A 86 15.46 5.86 9.15
CA GLU A 86 15.84 4.53 8.65
C GLU A 86 16.11 3.56 9.82
N LEU A 87 16.80 4.07 10.85
CA LEU A 87 17.21 3.27 11.99
C LEU A 87 16.04 2.88 12.91
N ILE A 88 15.02 3.75 13.03
CA ILE A 88 13.75 3.44 13.70
C ILE A 88 13.07 2.26 13.00
N ASP A 89 12.94 2.33 11.67
CA ASP A 89 12.32 1.28 10.86
C ASP A 89 13.11 -0.06 10.96
N LEU A 90 14.44 -0.01 10.83
CA LEU A 90 15.31 -1.19 10.98
C LEU A 90 15.23 -1.80 12.38
N ALA A 91 15.27 -0.98 13.43
CA ALA A 91 15.18 -1.46 14.81
C ALA A 91 13.85 -2.19 15.05
N VAL A 92 12.72 -1.60 14.63
CA VAL A 92 11.40 -2.24 14.79
C VAL A 92 11.30 -3.55 13.99
N ARG A 93 11.79 -3.59 12.74
CA ARG A 93 11.79 -4.81 11.91
C ARG A 93 12.65 -5.94 12.47
N VAL A 94 13.70 -5.62 13.21
CA VAL A 94 14.54 -6.60 13.91
C VAL A 94 13.89 -7.05 15.21
N ARG A 95 13.35 -6.12 16.00
CA ARG A 95 12.69 -6.44 17.28
C ARG A 95 11.39 -7.22 17.10
N ARG A 96 10.65 -6.97 16.01
CA ARG A 96 9.34 -7.58 15.69
C ARG A 96 8.39 -7.69 16.88
N PRO A 97 8.13 -6.60 17.63
CA PRO A 97 7.21 -6.65 18.76
C PRO A 97 5.79 -6.97 18.29
N ARG A 98 5.06 -7.84 19.02
CA ARG A 98 3.63 -8.04 18.76
C ARG A 98 2.82 -6.91 19.38
N VAL A 99 3.23 -6.45 20.56
CA VAL A 99 2.65 -5.31 21.26
C VAL A 99 3.75 -4.36 21.73
N THR A 100 3.67 -3.10 21.32
CA THR A 100 4.61 -2.04 21.70
C THR A 100 3.94 -1.05 22.65
N GLY A 101 4.53 -0.85 23.82
CA GLY A 101 4.19 0.23 24.74
C GLY A 101 4.77 1.55 24.24
N LEU A 102 3.92 2.46 23.78
CA LEU A 102 4.32 3.74 23.19
C LEU A 102 3.99 4.89 24.16
N VAL A 103 4.99 5.64 24.59
CA VAL A 103 4.76 6.84 25.41
C VAL A 103 4.10 7.93 24.59
N ARG A 104 3.04 8.57 25.09
CA ARG A 104 2.32 9.62 24.37
C ARG A 104 2.17 10.90 25.20
N PRO A 105 2.38 12.10 24.62
CA PRO A 105 2.71 12.34 23.21
C PRO A 105 4.17 12.02 22.87
N SER A 106 4.39 11.51 21.65
CA SER A 106 5.71 11.20 21.09
C SER A 106 5.79 11.49 19.59
N PHE A 107 6.96 11.28 19.00
CA PHE A 107 7.17 11.28 17.55
C PHE A 107 6.25 10.22 16.87
N ALA A 108 5.59 10.59 15.77
CA ALA A 108 4.54 9.79 15.13
C ALA A 108 5.11 8.56 14.37
N GLU A 109 6.37 8.64 13.99
CA GLU A 109 7.08 7.71 13.13
C GLU A 109 7.47 6.45 13.91
N TYR A 110 7.40 6.50 15.24
CA TYR A 110 7.46 5.31 16.10
C TYR A 110 6.24 4.42 15.84
N GLU A 111 5.05 5.00 15.81
CA GLU A 111 3.79 4.30 15.52
C GLU A 111 3.78 3.78 14.08
N GLU A 112 4.12 4.62 13.09
CA GLU A 112 4.20 4.19 11.69
C GLU A 112 5.17 3.01 11.49
N ALA A 113 6.30 2.98 12.19
CA ALA A 113 7.26 1.88 12.10
C ALA A 113 6.71 0.57 12.68
N VAL A 114 5.93 0.64 13.76
CA VAL A 114 5.27 -0.52 14.38
C VAL A 114 4.12 -1.02 13.49
N GLU A 115 3.33 -0.11 12.93
CA GLU A 115 2.21 -0.46 12.02
C GLU A 115 2.70 -1.14 10.74
N LYS A 116 3.84 -0.72 10.17
CA LYS A 116 4.45 -1.34 8.98
C LYS A 116 4.75 -2.84 9.12
N ILE A 117 4.90 -3.33 10.35
CA ILE A 117 5.13 -4.76 10.63
C ILE A 117 3.90 -5.45 11.22
N GLY A 118 2.74 -4.80 11.24
CA GLY A 118 1.50 -5.32 11.82
C GLY A 118 1.50 -5.39 13.36
N GLY A 119 2.39 -4.64 14.03
CA GLY A 119 2.46 -4.60 15.48
C GLY A 119 1.30 -3.81 16.11
N ARG A 120 0.86 -4.21 17.31
CA ARG A 120 -0.16 -3.47 18.09
C ARG A 120 0.50 -2.46 19.01
N ILE A 121 -0.23 -1.40 19.37
CA ILE A 121 0.25 -0.37 20.28
C ILE A 121 -0.59 -0.36 21.57
N VAL A 122 0.09 -0.18 22.70
CA VAL A 122 -0.50 0.15 23.99
C VAL A 122 0.05 1.51 24.40
N ASP A 123 -0.83 2.49 24.57
CA ASP A 123 -0.41 3.83 24.94
C ASP A 123 0.00 3.92 26.41
N ILE A 124 1.09 4.64 26.65
CA ILE A 124 1.56 5.04 27.99
C ILE A 124 1.39 6.56 28.08
N PRO A 125 0.24 7.05 28.55
CA PRO A 125 -0.08 8.47 28.50
C PRO A 125 0.77 9.27 29.49
N LEU A 126 1.33 10.38 29.03
CA LEU A 126 1.99 11.39 29.85
C LEU A 126 0.97 12.42 30.31
N ASP A 127 0.91 12.64 31.62
CA ASP A 127 -0.05 13.56 32.22
C ASP A 127 0.48 15.00 32.23
N GLU A 128 -0.33 15.94 31.73
CA GLU A 128 -0.08 17.38 31.80
C GLU A 128 0.11 17.86 33.24
N ALA A 129 -0.65 17.31 34.20
CA ALA A 129 -0.58 17.70 35.61
C ALA A 129 0.80 17.42 36.23
N ASN A 130 1.55 16.47 35.66
CA ASN A 130 2.93 16.14 36.06
C ASN A 130 3.98 16.75 35.12
N GLY A 131 3.60 17.74 34.31
CA GLY A 131 4.48 18.38 33.34
C GLY A 131 4.99 17.41 32.25
N PHE A 132 4.18 16.41 31.90
CA PHE A 132 4.51 15.33 30.97
C PHE A 132 5.75 14.51 31.34
N ALA A 133 6.08 14.39 32.64
CA ALA A 133 7.11 13.49 33.10
C ALA A 133 6.59 12.04 33.15
N LEU A 134 7.33 11.09 32.57
CA LEU A 134 7.01 9.67 32.61
C LEU A 134 7.22 9.11 34.01
N ARG A 135 6.30 8.30 34.54
CA ARG A 135 6.48 7.69 35.87
C ARG A 135 6.90 6.23 35.72
N LEU A 136 7.79 5.77 36.61
CA LEU A 136 8.21 4.36 36.63
C LEU A 136 7.02 3.40 36.79
N ALA A 137 6.00 3.79 37.57
CA ALA A 137 4.78 2.99 37.74
C ALA A 137 4.05 2.76 36.40
N ASP A 138 3.97 3.77 35.53
CA ASP A 138 3.32 3.65 34.22
C ASP A 138 4.13 2.72 33.29
N VAL A 139 5.45 2.80 33.37
CA VAL A 139 6.38 1.91 32.65
C VAL A 139 6.22 0.46 33.11
N GLN A 140 6.14 0.23 34.42
CA GLN A 140 5.95 -1.10 35.01
C GLN A 140 4.58 -1.69 34.68
N GLU A 141 3.52 -0.88 34.71
CA GLU A 141 2.19 -1.32 34.29
C GLU A 141 2.17 -1.71 32.81
N ALA A 142 2.75 -0.86 31.95
CA ALA A 142 2.83 -1.12 30.52
C ALA A 142 3.66 -2.37 30.20
N ALA A 143 4.76 -2.62 30.93
CA ALA A 143 5.60 -3.80 30.76
C ALA A 143 4.84 -5.13 30.97
N GLY A 144 3.76 -5.13 31.77
CA GLY A 144 2.88 -6.30 31.91
C GLY A 144 1.95 -6.53 30.72
N ARG A 145 1.88 -5.59 29.77
CA ARG A 145 0.92 -5.53 28.66
C ARG A 145 1.58 -5.45 27.28
N CYS A 146 2.88 -5.19 27.20
CA CYS A 146 3.62 -5.07 25.94
C CYS A 146 4.91 -5.89 25.94
N ASP A 147 5.37 -6.29 24.75
CA ASP A 147 6.63 -7.01 24.55
C ASP A 147 7.84 -6.06 24.41
N LEU A 148 7.61 -4.77 24.13
CA LEU A 148 8.64 -3.76 23.86
C LEU A 148 8.15 -2.36 24.23
N LEU A 149 9.00 -1.53 24.83
CA LEU A 149 8.76 -0.10 25.02
C LEU A 149 9.43 0.74 23.92
N PHE A 150 8.77 1.80 23.48
CA PHE A 150 9.38 2.80 22.58
C PHE A 150 9.29 4.20 23.21
N LEU A 151 10.44 4.78 23.53
CA LEU A 151 10.59 5.97 24.37
C LEU A 151 11.51 7.01 23.71
N GLY A 152 11.19 8.29 23.86
CA GLY A 152 12.10 9.39 23.54
C GLY A 152 12.89 9.85 24.78
N HIS A 153 14.19 10.09 24.63
CA HIS A 153 15.08 10.54 25.70
C HIS A 153 16.12 11.56 25.20
N PRO A 154 15.84 12.87 25.20
CA PRO A 154 14.60 13.53 25.66
C PRO A 154 13.41 13.34 24.71
N ASN A 155 12.19 13.37 25.26
CA ASN A 155 10.96 13.16 24.50
C ASN A 155 10.65 14.32 23.53
N ASN A 156 10.03 14.02 22.40
CA ASN A 156 9.49 14.99 21.44
C ASN A 156 8.00 14.72 21.29
N PRO A 157 7.09 15.65 21.62
CA PRO A 157 7.27 17.11 21.60
C PRO A 157 7.53 17.80 22.95
N THR A 158 7.61 17.08 24.06
CA THR A 158 7.65 17.71 25.40
C THR A 158 9.02 18.27 25.78
N GLY A 159 10.09 17.72 25.23
CA GLY A 159 11.47 18.14 25.49
C GLY A 159 12.05 17.59 26.79
N ARG A 160 11.35 16.69 27.48
CA ARG A 160 11.72 16.21 28.82
C ARG A 160 12.63 14.98 28.75
N LEU A 161 13.68 14.97 29.58
CA LEU A 161 14.45 13.76 29.87
C LEU A 161 13.58 12.70 30.57
N LEU A 162 13.92 11.43 30.37
CA LEU A 162 13.35 10.35 31.17
C LEU A 162 13.85 10.47 32.62
N PRO A 163 13.00 10.24 33.63
CA PRO A 163 13.45 10.24 35.02
C PRO A 163 14.49 9.18 35.33
N GLY A 164 15.35 9.45 36.32
CA GLY A 164 16.53 8.64 36.61
C GLY A 164 16.21 7.19 37.01
N ASP A 165 15.09 6.96 37.68
CA ASP A 165 14.59 5.63 38.04
C ASP A 165 14.14 4.82 36.81
N VAL A 166 13.51 5.47 35.82
CA VAL A 166 13.19 4.87 34.52
C VAL A 166 14.47 4.57 33.73
N VAL A 167 15.40 5.52 33.65
CA VAL A 167 16.70 5.32 32.98
C VAL A 167 17.44 4.13 33.58
N GLN A 168 17.46 4.02 34.91
CA GLN A 168 18.07 2.90 35.61
C GLN A 168 17.39 1.56 35.25
N ALA A 169 16.05 1.49 35.29
CA ALA A 169 15.31 0.28 34.95
C ALA A 169 15.57 -0.20 33.49
N LEU A 170 15.68 0.75 32.55
CA LEU A 170 16.02 0.46 31.16
C LEU A 170 17.47 -0.02 31.01
N ALA A 171 18.41 0.63 31.70
CA ALA A 171 19.83 0.26 31.67
C ALA A 171 20.08 -1.15 32.23
N GLU A 172 19.32 -1.56 33.25
CA GLU A 172 19.35 -2.90 33.83
C GLU A 172 18.70 -3.96 32.90
N GLY A 173 18.05 -3.53 31.80
CA GLY A 173 17.47 -4.42 30.80
C GLY A 173 16.23 -5.18 31.28
N GLN A 174 15.56 -4.67 32.32
CA GLN A 174 14.36 -5.29 32.91
C GLN A 174 13.21 -5.42 31.91
N ILE A 175 13.12 -4.47 30.97
CA ILE A 175 12.07 -4.41 29.95
C ILE A 175 12.74 -4.15 28.59
N PRO A 176 12.43 -4.95 27.55
CA PRO A 176 12.82 -4.64 26.19
C PRO A 176 12.44 -3.22 25.77
N ALA A 177 13.38 -2.43 25.26
CA ALA A 177 13.12 -1.05 24.86
C ALA A 177 13.94 -0.58 23.65
N ILE A 178 13.31 0.26 22.84
CA ILE A 178 13.97 1.16 21.90
C ILE A 178 13.90 2.57 22.48
N VAL A 179 15.05 3.21 22.62
CA VAL A 179 15.17 4.57 23.14
C VAL A 179 15.74 5.49 22.05
N ASP A 180 14.99 6.54 21.71
CA ASP A 180 15.41 7.57 20.77
C ASP A 180 16.07 8.74 21.51
N GLU A 181 17.38 8.85 21.39
CA GLU A 181 18.22 9.91 21.96
C GLU A 181 18.56 11.02 20.95
N ALA A 182 17.74 11.23 19.92
CA ALA A 182 18.05 12.15 18.83
C ALA A 182 18.20 13.64 19.21
N PHE A 183 17.89 14.02 20.45
CA PHE A 183 18.10 15.38 20.98
C PHE A 183 19.08 15.44 22.15
N LEU A 184 19.64 14.31 22.59
CA LEU A 184 20.43 14.25 23.81
C LEU A 184 21.74 15.04 23.73
N ASP A 185 22.28 15.26 22.52
CA ASP A 185 23.47 16.12 22.30
C ASP A 185 23.25 17.58 22.76
N PHE A 186 22.00 18.05 22.89
CA PHE A 186 21.69 19.39 23.43
C PHE A 186 21.72 19.45 24.97
N CYS A 187 21.87 18.32 25.65
CA CYS A 187 21.90 18.26 27.10
C CYS A 187 23.35 18.33 27.63
N PRO A 188 23.63 19.15 28.65
CA PRO A 188 24.92 19.11 29.34
C PRO A 188 25.18 17.73 29.95
N ARG A 189 26.43 17.26 29.89
CA ARG A 189 26.85 15.94 30.40
C ARG A 189 26.08 14.78 29.75
N GLU A 190 25.88 14.85 28.42
CA GLU A 190 25.21 13.78 27.67
C GLU A 190 25.82 12.39 27.90
N GLU A 191 27.12 12.34 28.20
CA GLU A 191 27.89 11.13 28.47
C GLU A 191 27.39 10.36 29.72
N GLU A 192 26.83 11.09 30.69
CA GLU A 192 26.25 10.56 31.93
C GLU A 192 24.79 10.16 31.74
N LEU A 193 24.11 10.73 30.73
CA LEU A 193 22.68 10.55 30.48
C LEU A 193 22.38 9.45 29.46
N THR A 194 23.29 9.22 28.51
CA THR A 194 23.07 8.26 27.42
C THR A 194 23.02 6.81 27.89
N LEU A 195 22.10 6.06 27.31
CA LEU A 195 21.95 4.62 27.46
C LEU A 195 22.79 3.83 26.46
N ALA A 196 23.56 4.48 25.58
CA ALA A 196 24.32 3.81 24.52
C ALA A 196 25.27 2.72 25.04
N ARG A 197 25.95 2.96 26.17
CA ARG A 197 26.82 1.95 26.81
C ARG A 197 26.02 0.76 27.32
N ALA A 198 24.85 0.98 27.92
CA ALA A 198 23.99 -0.11 28.36
C ALA A 198 23.45 -0.92 27.16
N ALA A 199 23.07 -0.24 26.08
CA ALA A 199 22.57 -0.88 24.86
C ALA A 199 23.62 -1.78 24.17
N ALA A 200 24.90 -1.42 24.22
CA ALA A 200 25.98 -2.26 23.70
C ALA A 200 26.10 -3.61 24.44
N HIS A 201 25.73 -3.66 25.72
CA HIS A 201 25.86 -4.85 26.56
C HIS A 201 24.54 -5.62 26.76
N SER A 202 23.39 -4.99 26.49
CA SER A 202 22.07 -5.56 26.74
C SER A 202 21.37 -5.97 25.44
N PRO A 203 20.94 -7.24 25.28
CA PRO A 203 20.11 -7.63 24.14
C PRO A 203 18.69 -7.06 24.22
N ASN A 204 18.31 -6.41 25.33
CA ASN A 204 16.98 -5.84 25.53
C ASN A 204 16.91 -4.34 25.22
N LEU A 205 18.03 -3.68 24.91
CA LEU A 205 18.04 -2.23 24.74
C LEU A 205 18.65 -1.85 23.38
N THR A 206 17.97 -0.95 22.68
CA THR A 206 18.44 -0.34 21.42
C THR A 206 18.41 1.17 21.60
N VAL A 207 19.51 1.85 21.30
CA VAL A 207 19.58 3.32 21.37
C VAL A 207 19.77 3.90 19.99
N ILE A 208 18.87 4.80 19.59
CA ILE A 208 18.90 5.51 18.30
C ILE A 208 19.38 6.94 18.55
N ARG A 209 20.30 7.43 17.70
CA ARG A 209 20.85 8.78 17.78
C ARG A 209 20.77 9.46 16.42
N SER A 210 20.67 10.78 16.44
CA SER A 210 20.61 11.63 15.24
C SER A 210 21.79 12.58 15.21
N MET A 211 22.43 12.71 14.06
CA MET A 211 23.50 13.71 13.85
C MET A 211 22.99 14.97 13.13
N THR A 212 21.71 14.99 12.72
CA THR A 212 21.19 16.07 11.88
C THR A 212 20.88 17.34 12.67
N LYS A 213 20.34 17.20 13.89
CA LYS A 213 19.72 18.31 14.63
C LYS A 213 20.76 19.21 15.28
N PHE A 214 21.69 18.60 16.03
CA PHE A 214 22.75 19.30 16.75
C PHE A 214 23.74 20.00 15.80
N TYR A 215 24.15 19.31 14.73
CA TYR A 215 25.10 19.85 13.75
C TYR A 215 24.45 20.57 12.56
N SER A 216 23.13 20.76 12.56
CA SER A 216 22.40 21.47 11.50
C SER A 216 22.65 21.00 10.08
N ILE A 217 22.67 19.67 9.89
CA ILE A 217 22.84 18.99 8.60
C ILE A 217 21.65 18.08 8.23
N PRO A 218 20.39 18.56 8.31
CA PRO A 218 19.23 17.70 8.11
C PRO A 218 19.06 17.20 6.68
N GLY A 219 19.58 17.94 5.69
CA GLY A 219 19.56 17.54 4.29
C GLY A 219 20.52 16.40 3.95
N LEU A 220 21.55 16.15 4.78
CA LEU A 220 22.50 15.06 4.56
C LEU A 220 21.93 13.69 4.96
N ARG A 221 20.96 13.67 5.89
CA ARG A 221 20.31 12.46 6.42
C ARG A 221 21.31 11.52 7.12
N LEU A 222 21.63 11.82 8.39
CA LEU A 222 22.60 11.02 9.15
C LEU A 222 22.16 10.71 10.58
N GLY A 223 22.28 9.44 10.97
CA GLY A 223 22.04 8.94 12.31
C GLY A 223 22.82 7.66 12.57
N TYR A 224 22.76 7.15 13.79
CA TYR A 224 23.35 5.86 14.14
C TYR A 224 22.58 5.18 15.26
N VAL A 225 22.71 3.86 15.35
CA VAL A 225 22.21 3.03 16.43
C VAL A 225 23.40 2.48 17.21
N VAL A 226 23.22 2.41 18.53
CA VAL A 226 24.05 1.60 19.43
C VAL A 226 23.18 0.50 20.02
N ALA A 227 23.57 -0.75 19.81
CA ALA A 227 22.85 -1.93 20.28
C ALA A 227 23.79 -3.12 20.43
N HIS A 228 23.29 -4.20 21.05
CA HIS A 228 24.03 -5.45 21.16
C HIS A 228 24.49 -5.96 19.77
N PRO A 229 25.71 -6.49 19.60
CA PRO A 229 26.26 -6.87 18.30
C PRO A 229 25.39 -7.80 17.46
N GLN A 230 24.59 -8.66 18.11
CA GLN A 230 23.63 -9.52 17.41
C GLN A 230 22.55 -8.69 16.69
N GLN A 231 21.95 -7.71 17.36
CA GLN A 231 20.94 -6.85 16.76
C GLN A 231 21.52 -6.03 15.61
N ILE A 232 22.76 -5.55 15.77
CA ILE A 232 23.48 -4.82 14.71
C ILE A 232 23.67 -5.70 13.47
N ARG A 233 24.04 -6.98 13.64
CA ARG A 233 24.17 -7.92 12.51
C ARG A 233 22.83 -8.15 11.80
N GLU A 234 21.74 -8.26 12.55
CA GLU A 234 20.40 -8.44 11.99
C GLU A 234 19.94 -7.18 11.24
N MET A 235 20.15 -5.98 11.81
CA MET A 235 19.85 -4.72 11.14
C MET A 235 20.67 -4.55 9.86
N LYS A 236 21.95 -4.92 9.85
CA LYS A 236 22.80 -4.88 8.65
C LYS A 236 22.31 -5.78 7.51
N ARG A 237 21.62 -6.89 7.82
CA ARG A 237 21.02 -7.77 6.79
C ARG A 237 19.80 -7.13 6.11
N LEU A 238 19.10 -6.25 6.82
CA LEU A 238 17.92 -5.54 6.33
C LEU A 238 18.26 -4.17 5.74
N GLN A 239 19.39 -3.57 6.14
CA GLN A 239 19.82 -2.28 5.63
C GLN A 239 20.16 -2.36 4.15
N VAL A 240 19.67 -1.39 3.39
CA VAL A 240 19.99 -1.27 1.96
C VAL A 240 21.49 -0.97 1.79
N PRO A 241 22.21 -1.68 0.91
CA PRO A 241 23.61 -1.38 0.62
C PRO A 241 23.82 0.08 0.21
N TRP A 242 24.90 0.70 0.69
CA TRP A 242 25.25 2.10 0.43
C TRP A 242 24.16 3.13 0.81
N SER A 243 23.29 2.84 1.79
CA SER A 243 22.23 3.77 2.18
C SER A 243 22.75 5.12 2.72
N VAL A 244 23.96 5.13 3.29
CA VAL A 244 24.63 6.35 3.79
C VAL A 244 25.55 6.93 2.72
N ASN A 245 25.17 8.07 2.15
CA ASN A 245 25.92 8.77 1.11
C ASN A 245 27.31 9.25 1.57
N ALA A 246 28.25 9.40 0.63
CA ALA A 246 29.66 9.71 0.91
C ALA A 246 29.85 11.01 1.69
N LEU A 247 29.14 12.09 1.29
CA LEU A 247 29.18 13.37 1.99
C LEU A 247 28.79 13.23 3.46
N SER A 248 27.78 12.43 3.77
CA SER A 248 27.33 12.19 5.13
C SER A 248 28.36 11.43 5.95
N GLN A 249 29.08 10.49 5.34
CA GLN A 249 30.17 9.79 6.03
C GLN A 249 31.32 10.74 6.37
N TRP A 250 31.80 11.52 5.41
CA TRP A 250 32.92 12.46 5.62
C TRP A 250 32.56 13.56 6.61
N ILE A 251 31.39 14.19 6.41
CA ILE A 251 30.91 15.26 7.29
C ILE A 251 30.63 14.70 8.68
N GLY A 252 29.96 13.55 8.78
CA GLY A 252 29.73 12.88 10.05
C GLY A 252 31.02 12.61 10.82
N SER A 253 32.07 12.14 10.13
CA SER A 253 33.38 11.89 10.74
C SER A 253 34.04 13.17 11.25
N ALA A 254 33.90 14.29 10.53
CA ALA A 254 34.56 15.55 10.87
C ALA A 254 33.84 16.32 11.99
N VAL A 255 32.51 16.36 11.99
CA VAL A 255 31.75 17.14 12.99
C VAL A 255 31.88 16.59 14.41
N LEU A 256 32.28 15.33 14.58
CA LEU A 256 32.57 14.74 15.89
C LEU A 256 33.79 15.39 16.57
N GLU A 257 34.65 16.07 15.81
CA GLU A 257 35.86 16.73 16.32
C GLU A 257 35.62 18.22 16.66
N GLU A 258 34.45 18.77 16.31
CA GLU A 258 34.06 20.18 16.44
C GLU A 258 33.65 20.55 17.88
N ARG A 259 34.60 20.44 18.83
CA ARG A 259 34.35 20.66 20.27
C ARG A 259 33.90 22.09 20.60
N GLU A 260 34.44 23.08 19.89
CA GLU A 260 34.10 24.49 20.13
C GLU A 260 32.68 24.81 19.65
N PHE A 261 32.26 24.24 18.52
CA PHE A 261 30.87 24.30 18.07
C PHE A 261 29.91 23.70 19.10
N ALA A 262 30.26 22.54 19.66
CA ALA A 262 29.45 21.90 20.71
C ALA A 262 29.35 22.77 21.96
N ARG A 263 30.47 23.35 22.43
CA ARG A 263 30.51 24.27 23.58
C ARG A 263 29.62 25.49 23.37
N ARG A 264 29.70 26.12 22.20
CA ARG A 264 28.86 27.28 21.83
C ARG A 264 27.39 26.90 21.77
N THR A 265 27.06 25.73 21.22
CA THR A 265 25.69 25.22 21.13
C THR A 265 25.07 25.02 22.51
N LEU A 266 25.79 24.40 23.44
CA LEU A 266 25.29 24.16 24.80
C LEU A 266 25.12 25.46 25.59
N ALA A 267 26.04 26.41 25.44
CA ALA A 267 25.91 27.75 26.03
C ALA A 267 24.67 28.48 25.48
N TRP A 268 24.49 28.44 24.16
CA TRP A 268 23.35 29.04 23.47
C TRP A 268 22.01 28.45 23.93
N VAL A 269 21.84 27.12 23.91
CA VAL A 269 20.58 26.48 24.35
C VAL A 269 20.26 26.87 25.78
N LYS A 270 21.26 26.85 26.67
CA LYS A 270 21.05 27.18 28.09
C LYS A 270 20.51 28.60 28.27
N GLU A 271 21.10 29.58 27.58
CA GLU A 271 20.70 30.99 27.73
C GLU A 271 19.38 31.29 27.01
N GLU A 272 19.28 30.93 25.73
CA GLU A 272 18.16 31.32 24.88
C GLU A 272 16.87 30.56 25.20
N LYS A 273 16.96 29.33 25.72
CA LYS A 273 15.79 28.57 26.16
C LYS A 273 15.11 29.25 27.36
N GLU A 274 15.88 29.68 28.36
CA GLU A 274 15.34 30.37 29.53
C GLU A 274 14.76 31.73 29.15
N HIS A 275 15.42 32.47 28.25
CA HIS A 275 14.89 33.73 27.73
C HIS A 275 13.56 33.53 27.00
N LEU A 276 13.50 32.57 26.05
CA LEU A 276 12.28 32.28 25.29
C LEU A 276 11.15 31.82 26.20
N ARG A 277 11.45 30.93 27.15
CA ARG A 277 10.48 30.43 28.14
C ARG A 277 9.89 31.58 28.97
N ALA A 278 10.73 32.44 29.53
CA ALA A 278 10.28 33.59 30.31
C ALA A 278 9.41 34.52 29.44
N GLY A 279 9.82 34.77 28.19
CA GLY A 279 9.06 35.57 27.23
C GLY A 279 7.67 34.99 26.94
N LEU A 280 7.57 33.68 26.67
CA LEU A 280 6.30 33.00 26.42
C LEU A 280 5.36 33.09 27.63
N GLN A 281 5.89 32.96 28.86
CA GLN A 281 5.10 33.11 30.09
C GLN A 281 4.50 34.51 30.22
N THR A 282 5.21 35.57 29.81
CA THR A 282 4.67 36.94 29.84
C THR A 282 3.46 37.15 28.91
N LEU A 283 3.24 36.27 27.95
CA LEU A 283 2.10 36.31 27.03
C LEU A 283 0.86 35.59 27.59
N GLY A 284 0.91 35.12 28.84
CA GLY A 284 -0.20 34.40 29.48
C GLY A 284 -0.34 32.94 29.03
N LEU A 285 0.73 32.35 28.51
CA LEU A 285 0.78 30.96 28.04
C LEU A 285 1.24 30.03 29.16
N THR A 286 0.72 28.80 29.17
CA THR A 286 1.26 27.74 30.04
C THR A 286 2.47 27.13 29.34
N VAL A 287 3.67 27.34 29.87
CA VAL A 287 4.93 26.90 29.26
C VAL A 287 5.53 25.75 30.05
N TYR A 288 5.80 24.62 29.39
CA TYR A 288 6.34 23.42 30.04
C TYR A 288 7.87 23.44 30.06
N GLU A 289 8.45 22.78 31.06
CA GLU A 289 9.90 22.58 31.16
C GLU A 289 10.42 21.78 29.96
N SER A 290 11.64 22.11 29.51
CA SER A 290 12.31 21.40 28.42
C SER A 290 13.79 21.33 28.69
N ASP A 291 14.41 20.20 28.35
CA ASP A 291 15.84 19.93 28.52
C ASP A 291 16.63 20.17 27.22
N VAL A 292 15.94 20.57 26.14
CA VAL A 292 16.48 20.60 24.76
C VAL A 292 16.14 21.89 24.01
N ASN A 293 16.50 21.97 22.73
CA ASN A 293 16.41 23.16 21.88
C ASN A 293 15.00 23.47 21.33
N PHE A 294 13.94 23.14 22.06
CA PHE A 294 12.56 23.50 21.73
C PHE A 294 11.70 23.53 22.99
N VAL A 295 10.56 24.21 22.92
CA VAL A 295 9.65 24.42 24.05
C VAL A 295 8.22 24.09 23.63
N LEU A 296 7.51 23.33 24.46
CA LEU A 296 6.07 23.09 24.35
C LEU A 296 5.32 24.12 25.22
N PHE A 297 4.20 24.63 24.74
CA PHE A 297 3.30 25.47 25.53
C PHE A 297 1.84 25.28 25.12
N SER A 298 0.92 25.63 26.02
CA SER A 298 -0.53 25.60 25.79
C SER A 298 -1.13 27.01 25.74
N LEU A 299 -2.05 27.17 24.79
CA LEU A 299 -2.91 28.33 24.54
C LEU A 299 -4.21 28.30 25.35
N ARG A 300 -4.45 27.21 26.10
CA ARG A 300 -5.70 26.97 26.85
C ARG A 300 -6.09 28.14 27.76
N PRO A 301 -5.18 28.83 28.50
CA PRO A 301 -5.55 29.99 29.31
C PRO A 301 -6.14 31.16 28.52
N LEU A 302 -5.84 31.24 27.22
CA LEU A 302 -6.36 32.26 26.31
C LEU A 302 -7.60 31.78 25.53
N GLY A 303 -7.93 30.48 25.64
CA GLY A 303 -8.98 29.82 24.88
C GLY A 303 -8.76 29.90 23.37
N LEU A 304 -7.51 29.96 22.91
CA LEU A 304 -7.17 30.05 21.49
C LEU A 304 -6.77 28.69 20.93
N ASP A 305 -7.02 28.52 19.64
CA ASP A 305 -6.64 27.35 18.85
C ASP A 305 -5.30 27.57 18.14
N VAL A 306 -4.45 26.54 18.13
CA VAL A 306 -3.10 26.60 17.56
C VAL A 306 -3.09 26.76 16.04
N ARG A 307 -4.08 26.22 15.32
CA ARG A 307 -4.15 26.36 13.85
C ARG A 307 -4.46 27.80 13.46
N ALA A 308 -5.34 28.47 14.21
CA ALA A 308 -5.60 29.89 14.05
C ALA A 308 -4.34 30.73 14.34
N LEU A 309 -3.63 30.42 15.42
CA LEU A 309 -2.36 31.07 15.76
C LEU A 309 -1.30 30.84 14.68
N GLN A 310 -1.16 29.61 14.19
CA GLN A 310 -0.21 29.26 13.15
C GLN A 310 -0.50 30.01 11.84
N ALA A 311 -1.77 30.14 11.45
CA ALA A 311 -2.15 30.93 10.28
C ALA A 311 -1.78 32.41 10.46
N ALA A 312 -2.04 33.00 11.64
CA ALA A 312 -1.71 34.39 11.94
C ALA A 312 -0.19 34.65 11.99
N MET A 313 0.58 33.71 12.54
CA MET A 313 2.05 33.75 12.57
C MET A 313 2.66 33.58 11.18
N GLY A 314 2.13 32.64 10.38
CA GLY A 314 2.58 32.41 9.01
C GLY A 314 2.37 33.62 8.11
N ARG A 315 1.25 34.35 8.26
CA ARG A 315 1.04 35.66 7.61
C ARG A 315 2.10 36.70 7.97
N ARG A 316 2.76 36.57 9.12
CA ARG A 316 3.87 37.43 9.56
C ARG A 316 5.25 36.92 9.14
N GLY A 317 5.33 35.75 8.51
CA GLY A 317 6.59 35.14 8.11
C GLY A 317 7.25 34.32 9.21
N ILE A 318 6.49 33.86 10.21
CA ILE A 318 7.02 33.04 11.31
C ILE A 318 6.26 31.71 11.33
N LEU A 319 6.97 30.60 11.23
CA LEU A 319 6.35 29.27 11.22
C LEU A 319 6.47 28.63 12.59
N ILE A 320 5.37 28.17 13.16
CA ILE A 320 5.31 27.47 14.45
C ILE A 320 4.72 26.07 14.25
N ARG A 321 4.99 25.13 15.15
CA ARG A 321 4.52 23.74 15.02
C ARG A 321 3.18 23.56 15.72
N ASP A 322 2.16 23.15 14.96
CA ASP A 322 0.91 22.63 15.50
C ASP A 322 1.21 21.32 16.27
N ALA A 323 1.09 21.36 17.60
CA ALA A 323 1.36 20.20 18.43
C ALA A 323 0.13 19.31 18.65
N SER A 324 -1.06 19.71 18.18
CA SER A 324 -2.26 18.85 18.17
C SER A 324 -2.12 17.63 17.26
N LEU A 325 -1.15 17.67 16.35
CA LEU A 325 -0.78 16.55 15.48
C LEU A 325 -0.03 15.43 16.22
N PHE A 326 0.41 15.66 17.47
CA PHE A 326 0.98 14.60 18.30
C PHE A 326 -0.14 13.98 19.13
N PRO A 327 -0.45 12.68 18.94
CA PRO A 327 -1.51 12.03 19.72
C PRO A 327 -1.24 12.13 21.23
N GLY A 328 -2.25 12.54 21.99
CA GLY A 328 -2.11 12.89 23.42
C GLY A 328 -2.08 14.39 23.70
N LEU A 329 -2.00 15.24 22.66
CA LEU A 329 -2.18 16.69 22.75
C LEU A 329 -3.44 17.13 21.97
N ASP A 330 -4.00 18.27 22.37
CA ASP A 330 -5.18 18.88 21.74
C ASP A 330 -4.82 20.15 20.95
N GLU A 331 -5.82 20.79 20.36
CA GLU A 331 -5.71 22.00 19.55
C GLU A 331 -5.21 23.24 20.31
N THR A 332 -4.98 23.14 21.63
CA THR A 332 -4.41 24.23 22.41
C THR A 332 -2.88 24.20 22.45
N TYR A 333 -2.24 23.11 22.02
CA TYR A 333 -0.80 22.94 22.16
C TYR A 333 0.01 23.40 20.95
N CYS A 334 1.12 24.07 21.23
CA CYS A 334 2.08 24.52 20.24
C CYS A 334 3.50 24.18 20.67
N ARG A 335 4.35 23.83 19.72
CA ARG A 335 5.80 23.68 19.92
C ARG A 335 6.56 24.70 19.10
N VAL A 336 7.62 25.26 19.69
CA VAL A 336 8.55 26.15 18.98
C VAL A 336 9.99 25.74 19.26
N ALA A 337 10.84 25.80 18.25
CA ALA A 337 12.28 25.67 18.43
C ALA A 337 12.84 26.83 19.26
N VAL A 338 13.99 26.65 19.88
CA VAL A 338 14.80 27.76 20.39
C VAL A 338 15.68 28.23 19.22
N LYS A 339 15.79 29.53 18.98
CA LYS A 339 16.67 30.13 17.96
C LYS A 339 17.63 31.17 18.55
N LEU A 340 18.25 32.01 17.72
CA LEU A 340 19.06 33.16 18.17
C LEU A 340 18.17 34.24 18.81
N ARG A 341 18.77 35.09 19.66
CA ARG A 341 18.06 36.15 20.42
C ARG A 341 17.12 36.98 19.55
N GLU A 342 17.63 37.55 18.47
CA GLU A 342 16.83 38.40 17.56
C GLU A 342 15.64 37.65 16.95
N GLN A 343 15.81 36.36 16.64
CA GLN A 343 14.75 35.51 16.11
C GLN A 343 13.73 35.16 17.19
N ASN A 344 14.18 34.87 18.41
CA ASN A 344 13.32 34.58 19.56
C ASN A 344 12.48 35.82 19.92
N GLU A 345 13.08 37.01 19.90
CA GLU A 345 12.37 38.28 20.10
C GLU A 345 11.33 38.51 19.00
N ALA A 346 11.69 38.27 17.73
CA ALA A 346 10.73 38.33 16.63
C ALA A 346 9.57 37.32 16.77
N LEU A 347 9.84 36.12 17.29
CA LEU A 347 8.81 35.13 17.63
C LEU A 347 7.87 35.67 18.71
N LEU A 348 8.42 36.18 19.82
CA LEU A 348 7.65 36.70 20.95
C LEU A 348 6.78 37.90 20.54
N ASP A 349 7.32 38.81 19.74
CA ASP A 349 6.59 39.95 19.19
C ASP A 349 5.49 39.50 18.22
N GLY A 350 5.80 38.55 17.34
CA GLY A 350 4.84 37.95 16.42
C GLY A 350 3.69 37.27 17.16
N LEU A 351 3.99 36.51 18.22
CA LEU A 351 3.00 35.86 19.08
C LEU A 351 2.12 36.89 19.78
N ARG A 352 2.72 37.93 20.40
CA ARG A 352 1.97 39.00 21.08
C ARG A 352 0.96 39.66 20.14
N GLN A 353 1.38 40.01 18.94
CA GLN A 353 0.52 40.64 17.94
C GLN A 353 -0.57 39.69 17.42
N SER A 354 -0.22 38.43 17.14
CA SER A 354 -1.16 37.43 16.61
C SER A 354 -2.20 37.04 17.65
N ILE A 355 -1.80 36.88 18.92
CA ILE A 355 -2.71 36.62 20.04
C ILE A 355 -3.68 37.80 20.21
N ALA A 356 -3.19 39.04 20.18
CA ALA A 356 -4.04 40.23 20.27
C ALA A 356 -5.06 40.30 19.11
N GLU A 357 -4.64 40.06 17.86
CA GLU A 357 -5.51 40.01 16.67
C GLU A 357 -6.62 38.96 16.83
N LEU A 358 -6.28 37.76 17.31
CA LEU A 358 -7.24 36.66 17.47
C LEU A 358 -8.24 36.92 18.60
N LEU A 359 -7.77 37.47 19.73
CA LEU A 359 -8.64 37.84 20.85
C LEU A 359 -9.62 38.96 20.47
N GLU A 360 -9.18 39.96 19.70
CA GLU A 360 -10.08 41.00 19.17
C GLU A 360 -11.12 40.44 18.20
N THR A 361 -10.69 39.56 17.29
CA THR A 361 -11.59 38.90 16.33
C THR A 361 -12.67 38.10 17.06
N ARG A 362 -12.28 37.37 18.12
CA ARG A 362 -13.21 36.60 18.96
C ARG A 362 -14.20 37.48 19.71
N LYS A 363 -13.75 38.62 20.27
CA LYS A 363 -14.63 39.61 20.92
C LYS A 363 -15.66 40.20 19.96
N ARG A 364 -15.27 40.45 18.69
CA ARG A 364 -16.19 40.92 17.65
C ARG A 364 -17.21 39.85 17.23
N ALA A 365 -16.78 38.59 17.13
CA ALA A 365 -17.68 37.48 16.81
C ALA A 365 -18.74 37.26 17.90
N THR A 366 -18.33 37.26 19.17
CA THR A 366 -19.24 37.13 20.33
C THR A 366 -20.20 38.31 20.46
N ALA A 367 -19.74 39.54 20.23
CA ALA A 367 -20.63 40.71 20.18
C ALA A 367 -21.61 40.71 18.98
N GLY A 368 -21.22 40.08 17.86
CA GLY A 368 -22.08 39.89 16.68
C GLY A 368 -23.17 38.83 16.88
N GLU A 369 -22.85 37.74 17.59
CA GLU A 369 -23.83 36.71 17.97
C GLU A 369 -24.84 37.22 19.00
N GLU A 370 -24.41 38.00 20.00
CA GLU A 370 -25.33 38.65 20.95
C GLU A 370 -26.26 39.68 20.28
N ALA A 371 -25.79 40.37 19.23
CA ALA A 371 -26.60 41.29 18.43
C ALA A 371 -27.57 40.57 17.46
N ALA A 372 -27.23 39.36 16.99
CA ALA A 372 -28.06 38.56 16.09
C ALA A 372 -29.21 37.83 16.83
N VAL A 373 -28.99 37.44 18.09
CA VAL A 373 -30.03 36.82 18.94
C VAL A 373 -31.10 37.85 19.39
N ALA A 374 -30.79 39.15 19.35
CA ALA A 374 -31.72 40.23 19.70
C ALA A 374 -32.67 40.69 18.57
N ARG A 375 -32.58 40.12 17.36
CA ARG A 375 -33.39 40.54 16.19
C ARG A 375 -34.02 39.37 15.44
N ASN A 376 -35.05 38.73 16.02
CA ASN A 376 -36.23 38.25 15.30
C ASN A 376 -37.23 37.53 16.20
N PRO A 377 -38.42 38.10 16.40
CA PRO A 377 -39.64 37.32 16.57
C PRO A 377 -40.59 37.54 15.39
N GLU A 378 -41.20 36.43 14.96
CA GLU A 378 -42.48 36.30 14.24
C GLU A 378 -42.60 36.29 12.70
N ARG A 379 -43.38 35.26 12.29
CA ARG A 379 -44.34 35.13 11.16
C ARG A 379 -43.81 34.78 9.77
N SER A 380 -44.56 34.15 8.87
CA SER A 380 -45.63 33.13 8.84
C SER A 380 -46.15 33.10 7.39
N GLN A 381 -46.35 31.90 6.83
CA GLN A 381 -47.39 31.54 5.83
C GLN A 381 -47.49 32.20 4.43
N SER A 382 -47.44 31.31 3.42
CA SER A 382 -48.43 31.05 2.35
C SER A 382 -48.35 31.69 0.95
N SER A 383 -48.61 30.80 -0.03
CA SER A 383 -49.16 30.98 -1.40
C SER A 383 -48.28 31.73 -2.42
N GLY A 384 -48.12 31.35 -3.69
CA GLY A 384 -48.94 30.52 -4.59
C GLY A 384 -49.24 31.36 -5.85
N GLY A 385 -49.00 30.82 -7.05
CA GLY A 385 -49.52 31.41 -8.31
C GLY A 385 -48.53 31.43 -9.48
N ALA A 386 -48.88 30.69 -10.53
CA ALA A 386 -48.18 30.52 -11.80
C ALA A 386 -48.89 31.27 -12.94
N ALA A 387 -48.17 31.54 -14.04
CA ALA A 387 -48.63 31.63 -15.45
C ALA A 387 -47.48 32.19 -16.30
N SER A 388 -47.30 31.95 -17.60
CA SER A 388 -47.55 30.87 -18.58
C SER A 388 -46.99 31.40 -19.93
N ASN A 389 -47.10 30.60 -20.99
CA ASN A 389 -46.94 30.91 -22.44
C ASN A 389 -45.54 30.62 -23.01
N ASP A 390 -45.33 29.90 -24.13
CA ASP A 390 -46.22 29.41 -25.19
C ASP A 390 -45.65 28.14 -25.87
N CYS A 391 -46.49 27.44 -26.65
CA CYS A 391 -46.27 26.17 -27.36
C CYS A 391 -46.11 26.40 -28.90
N PRO A 392 -46.11 25.35 -29.76
CA PRO A 392 -45.04 24.58 -30.45
C PRO A 392 -44.86 25.05 -31.95
N PRO A 393 -44.40 24.32 -33.01
CA PRO A 393 -44.08 22.87 -33.18
C PRO A 393 -42.89 22.50 -34.12
N LEU A 394 -42.57 21.20 -34.20
CA LEU A 394 -42.51 20.35 -35.43
C LEU A 394 -41.58 19.15 -35.24
N LEU A 395 -42.13 17.95 -35.48
CA LEU A 395 -41.40 16.68 -35.60
C LEU A 395 -40.47 16.68 -36.84
N PRO A 396 -39.38 15.89 -36.79
CA PRO A 396 -39.09 15.06 -37.95
C PRO A 396 -38.78 13.61 -37.60
N ALA A 397 -39.32 12.74 -38.48
CA ALA A 397 -38.84 11.46 -38.97
C ALA A 397 -38.12 10.52 -38.00
N ALA A 398 -38.79 9.39 -37.74
CA ALA A 398 -38.21 8.17 -37.20
C ALA A 398 -37.05 7.69 -38.09
N SER A 399 -35.82 7.93 -37.64
CA SER A 399 -34.72 7.01 -37.91
C SER A 399 -34.86 5.87 -36.90
N VAL A 400 -34.87 4.62 -37.37
CA VAL A 400 -34.66 3.47 -36.49
C VAL A 400 -33.18 3.52 -36.10
N SER A 401 -32.88 4.35 -35.10
CA SER A 401 -31.63 4.32 -34.36
C SER A 401 -31.58 2.98 -33.66
N LEU A 402 -30.60 2.13 -34.02
CA LEU A 402 -30.22 1.00 -33.19
C LEU A 402 -29.84 1.57 -31.83
N LYS A 403 -30.77 1.48 -30.87
CA LYS A 403 -30.62 2.05 -29.53
C LYS A 403 -29.47 1.30 -28.85
N LEU A 404 -28.27 1.86 -28.91
CA LEU A 404 -27.10 1.31 -28.23
C LEU A 404 -27.40 1.18 -26.73
N ALA A 405 -26.92 0.10 -26.12
CA ALA A 405 -27.10 -0.17 -24.70
C ALA A 405 -26.73 1.06 -23.87
N PRO A 406 -27.52 1.42 -22.85
CA PRO A 406 -27.10 2.42 -21.88
C PRO A 406 -25.82 1.97 -21.16
N THR A 407 -25.05 2.96 -20.72
CA THR A 407 -23.81 2.76 -19.98
C THR A 407 -23.81 3.63 -18.75
N PHE A 408 -23.05 3.26 -17.72
CA PHE A 408 -22.67 4.16 -16.64
C PHE A 408 -21.26 3.81 -16.18
N MET A 409 -20.59 4.76 -15.53
CA MET A 409 -19.17 4.64 -15.23
C MET A 409 -18.86 4.84 -13.75
N LEU A 410 -18.05 3.95 -13.19
CA LEU A 410 -17.47 4.08 -11.87
C LEU A 410 -16.07 4.70 -11.99
N GLN A 411 -15.88 5.89 -11.43
CA GLN A 411 -14.56 6.52 -11.27
C GLN A 411 -14.21 6.61 -9.79
N GLY A 412 -12.93 6.75 -9.46
CA GLY A 412 -12.47 6.73 -8.08
C GLY A 412 -11.76 8.03 -7.74
N THR A 413 -11.75 8.44 -6.48
CA THR A 413 -10.89 9.56 -6.05
C THR A 413 -9.40 9.19 -6.03
N ALA A 414 -9.10 7.89 -6.02
CA ALA A 414 -7.75 7.32 -6.09
C ALA A 414 -7.77 5.88 -6.70
N SER A 415 -6.58 5.29 -6.88
CA SER A 415 -6.42 3.85 -7.14
C SER A 415 -6.81 3.03 -5.91
N ASP A 416 -7.39 1.84 -6.12
CA ASP A 416 -7.78 0.90 -5.05
C ASP A 416 -8.81 1.44 -4.01
N VAL A 417 -9.72 2.32 -4.47
CA VAL A 417 -10.91 2.71 -3.68
C VAL A 417 -12.04 1.67 -3.73
N GLY A 418 -11.80 0.50 -4.35
CA GLY A 418 -12.77 -0.59 -4.51
C GLY A 418 -13.66 -0.52 -5.77
N LYS A 419 -13.25 0.24 -6.81
CA LYS A 419 -13.98 0.33 -8.10
C LYS A 419 -14.26 -1.05 -8.70
N SER A 420 -13.25 -1.91 -8.81
CA SER A 420 -13.34 -3.20 -9.50
C SER A 420 -14.35 -4.13 -8.83
N LEU A 421 -14.40 -4.14 -7.49
CA LEU A 421 -15.41 -4.90 -6.73
C LEU A 421 -16.81 -4.31 -6.88
N LEU A 422 -16.97 -2.98 -6.85
CA LEU A 422 -18.27 -2.34 -7.08
C LEU A 422 -18.77 -2.59 -8.51
N THR A 423 -17.90 -2.53 -9.52
CA THR A 423 -18.22 -2.91 -10.90
C THR A 423 -18.71 -4.37 -10.95
N THR A 424 -17.99 -5.28 -10.29
CA THR A 424 -18.35 -6.70 -10.21
C THR A 424 -19.73 -6.89 -9.57
N ALA A 425 -19.99 -6.19 -8.46
CA ALA A 425 -21.27 -6.23 -7.75
C ALA A 425 -22.41 -5.75 -8.66
N LEU A 426 -22.24 -4.60 -9.32
CA LEU A 426 -23.25 -4.01 -10.19
C LEU A 426 -23.52 -4.85 -11.43
N CYS A 427 -22.48 -5.45 -12.02
CA CYS A 427 -22.63 -6.47 -13.06
C CYS A 427 -23.51 -7.63 -12.58
N ARG A 428 -23.23 -8.20 -11.40
CA ARG A 428 -24.02 -9.30 -10.86
C ARG A 428 -25.47 -8.88 -10.54
N ILE A 429 -25.66 -7.68 -9.98
CA ILE A 429 -26.99 -7.12 -9.67
C ILE A 429 -27.82 -6.99 -10.96
N LEU A 430 -27.28 -6.35 -11.99
CA LEU A 430 -27.99 -6.16 -13.27
C LEU A 430 -28.34 -7.49 -13.95
N LEU A 431 -27.44 -8.48 -13.88
CA LEU A 431 -27.71 -9.84 -14.33
C LEU A 431 -28.89 -10.48 -13.57
N GLN A 432 -28.84 -10.45 -12.24
CA GLN A 432 -29.92 -10.98 -11.38
C GLN A 432 -31.26 -10.27 -11.64
N ASP A 433 -31.20 -9.02 -12.10
CA ASP A 433 -32.36 -8.20 -12.42
C ASP A 433 -32.85 -8.38 -13.87
N GLY A 434 -32.24 -9.29 -14.64
CA GLY A 434 -32.71 -9.75 -15.94
C GLY A 434 -32.04 -9.07 -17.15
N LEU A 435 -31.02 -8.24 -16.95
CA LEU A 435 -30.29 -7.60 -18.05
C LEU A 435 -29.10 -8.45 -18.50
N ARG A 436 -28.87 -8.53 -19.81
CA ARG A 436 -27.58 -8.99 -20.34
C ARG A 436 -26.59 -7.85 -20.18
N VAL A 437 -25.60 -8.01 -19.33
CA VAL A 437 -24.67 -6.94 -18.95
C VAL A 437 -23.24 -7.35 -19.26
N ALA A 438 -22.43 -6.40 -19.75
CA ALA A 438 -21.00 -6.59 -19.96
C ALA A 438 -20.18 -5.55 -19.18
N PRO A 439 -19.03 -5.94 -18.60
CA PRO A 439 -18.08 -4.99 -18.04
C PRO A 439 -17.22 -4.37 -19.14
N PHE A 440 -16.69 -3.18 -18.88
CA PHE A 440 -15.75 -2.51 -19.78
C PHE A 440 -14.73 -1.66 -19.03
N LYS A 441 -13.44 -1.87 -19.33
CA LYS A 441 -12.33 -1.01 -18.90
C LYS A 441 -11.42 -0.77 -20.09
N SER A 442 -11.46 0.45 -20.63
CA SER A 442 -10.78 0.81 -21.89
C SER A 442 -9.29 0.48 -21.87
N GLN A 443 -8.62 0.76 -20.75
CA GLN A 443 -7.23 0.43 -20.50
C GLN A 443 -7.06 -0.06 -19.06
N ASN A 444 -6.42 -1.21 -18.91
CA ASN A 444 -5.95 -1.69 -17.61
C ASN A 444 -4.42 -1.73 -17.60
N MET A 445 -3.81 -1.60 -16.41
CA MET A 445 -2.39 -1.82 -16.20
C MET A 445 -2.24 -2.91 -15.14
N SER A 446 -1.90 -4.12 -15.57
CA SER A 446 -1.77 -5.28 -14.68
C SER A 446 -0.79 -6.29 -15.25
N LEU A 447 -0.06 -6.95 -14.35
CA LEU A 447 0.79 -8.09 -14.69
C LEU A 447 0.01 -9.41 -14.70
N ASN A 448 -1.22 -9.44 -14.18
CA ASN A 448 -2.04 -10.63 -14.10
C ASN A 448 -3.10 -10.60 -15.20
N SER A 449 -3.18 -11.69 -15.96
CA SER A 449 -4.08 -11.79 -17.12
C SER A 449 -5.12 -12.89 -16.93
N TYR A 450 -6.28 -12.66 -17.53
CA TYR A 450 -7.31 -13.66 -17.76
C TYR A 450 -7.26 -14.07 -19.24
N VAL A 451 -7.46 -15.36 -19.51
CA VAL A 451 -7.45 -15.91 -20.87
C VAL A 451 -8.87 -16.02 -21.39
N THR A 452 -9.16 -15.33 -22.50
CA THR A 452 -10.45 -15.41 -23.19
C THR A 452 -10.59 -16.76 -23.92
N PRO A 453 -11.82 -17.19 -24.28
CA PRO A 453 -12.04 -18.45 -25.00
C PRO A 453 -11.22 -18.56 -26.29
N ASP A 454 -11.09 -17.46 -27.04
CA ASP A 454 -10.30 -17.40 -28.27
C ASP A 454 -8.79 -17.25 -28.03
N GLY A 455 -8.30 -17.54 -26.82
CA GLY A 455 -6.89 -17.60 -26.52
C GLY A 455 -6.19 -16.25 -26.43
N LYS A 456 -6.92 -15.18 -26.09
CA LYS A 456 -6.35 -13.83 -25.96
C LYS A 456 -6.33 -13.39 -24.50
N GLU A 457 -5.61 -12.30 -24.23
CA GLU A 457 -5.36 -11.85 -22.85
C GLU A 457 -6.11 -10.56 -22.52
N ILE A 458 -6.73 -10.52 -21.33
CA ILE A 458 -7.29 -9.30 -20.73
C ILE A 458 -6.85 -9.17 -19.27
N GLY A 459 -7.09 -8.02 -18.63
CA GLY A 459 -6.87 -7.86 -17.19
C GLY A 459 -7.72 -8.80 -16.33
N ARG A 460 -7.16 -9.32 -15.23
CA ARG A 460 -7.85 -10.29 -14.34
C ARG A 460 -9.17 -9.77 -13.78
N ALA A 461 -9.23 -8.50 -13.37
CA ALA A 461 -10.46 -7.88 -12.88
C ALA A 461 -11.59 -7.93 -13.92
N GLN A 462 -11.30 -7.72 -15.20
CA GLN A 462 -12.33 -7.78 -16.26
C GLN A 462 -12.77 -9.21 -16.53
N GLY A 463 -11.86 -10.19 -16.41
CA GLY A 463 -12.22 -11.60 -16.40
C GLY A 463 -13.18 -11.95 -15.25
N MET A 464 -12.86 -11.55 -14.02
CA MET A 464 -13.75 -11.74 -12.86
C MET A 464 -15.10 -11.04 -13.02
N GLN A 465 -15.12 -9.84 -13.61
CA GLN A 465 -16.37 -9.13 -13.89
C GLN A 465 -17.21 -9.86 -14.95
N ALA A 466 -16.58 -10.48 -15.95
CA ALA A 466 -17.27 -11.32 -16.93
C ALA A 466 -17.84 -12.60 -16.29
N ASP A 467 -17.10 -13.23 -15.36
CA ASP A 467 -17.59 -14.35 -14.54
C ASP A 467 -18.83 -13.93 -13.74
N ALA A 468 -18.81 -12.76 -13.09
CA ALA A 468 -19.95 -12.23 -12.35
C ALA A 468 -21.18 -11.99 -13.24
N CYS A 469 -20.97 -11.65 -14.52
CA CYS A 469 -22.00 -11.54 -15.54
C CYS A 469 -22.45 -12.89 -16.13
N ARG A 470 -21.78 -14.01 -15.81
CA ARG A 470 -21.98 -15.33 -16.43
C ARG A 470 -21.84 -15.32 -17.96
N ILE A 471 -20.91 -14.53 -18.48
CA ILE A 471 -20.62 -14.45 -19.91
C ILE A 471 -19.14 -14.76 -20.18
N PRO A 472 -18.80 -15.29 -21.36
CA PRO A 472 -17.40 -15.47 -21.73
C PRO A 472 -16.68 -14.12 -21.78
N ALA A 473 -15.50 -14.06 -21.16
CA ALA A 473 -14.63 -12.90 -21.25
C ALA A 473 -14.16 -12.69 -22.70
N THR A 474 -14.22 -11.45 -23.19
CA THR A 474 -13.73 -11.08 -24.53
C THR A 474 -12.76 -9.91 -24.45
N THR A 475 -11.92 -9.75 -25.48
CA THR A 475 -10.97 -8.63 -25.51
C THR A 475 -11.63 -7.28 -25.71
N ASP A 476 -12.91 -7.23 -26.09
CA ASP A 476 -13.65 -5.97 -26.12
C ASP A 476 -13.92 -5.43 -24.71
N MET A 477 -13.94 -6.27 -23.67
CA MET A 477 -14.12 -5.84 -22.28
C MET A 477 -12.87 -5.13 -21.72
N ASN A 478 -11.69 -5.42 -22.27
CA ASN A 478 -10.44 -4.72 -21.97
C ASN A 478 -9.55 -4.67 -23.22
N PRO A 479 -9.78 -3.70 -24.13
CA PRO A 479 -9.12 -3.68 -25.43
C PRO A 479 -7.65 -3.28 -25.37
N ILE A 480 -7.23 -2.56 -24.30
CA ILE A 480 -5.83 -2.18 -24.08
C ILE A 480 -5.39 -2.67 -22.70
N LEU A 481 -4.32 -3.48 -22.68
CA LEU A 481 -3.69 -3.93 -21.46
C LEU A 481 -2.22 -3.50 -21.47
N LEU A 482 -1.81 -2.77 -20.44
CA LEU A 482 -0.43 -2.37 -20.21
C LEU A 482 0.20 -3.34 -19.22
N LYS A 483 1.32 -3.95 -19.61
CA LYS A 483 2.13 -4.81 -18.75
C LYS A 483 3.43 -4.09 -18.41
N PRO A 484 3.59 -3.57 -17.17
CA PRO A 484 4.81 -2.89 -16.77
C PRO A 484 6.06 -3.76 -16.96
N LYS A 485 7.15 -3.16 -17.45
CA LYS A 485 8.49 -3.74 -17.56
C LYS A 485 9.50 -2.84 -16.82
N LYS A 486 10.78 -3.18 -16.85
CA LYS A 486 11.88 -2.37 -16.28
C LYS A 486 11.98 -1.00 -16.99
N ASP A 487 12.63 -0.03 -16.34
CA ASP A 487 13.04 1.26 -16.92
C ASP A 487 11.90 2.14 -17.50
N MET A 488 10.73 2.16 -16.85
CA MET A 488 9.57 2.98 -17.26
C MET A 488 8.98 2.60 -18.64
N VAL A 489 9.23 1.37 -19.08
CA VAL A 489 8.65 0.77 -20.30
C VAL A 489 7.46 -0.10 -19.93
N SER A 490 6.43 -0.14 -20.77
CA SER A 490 5.33 -1.09 -20.67
C SER A 490 5.10 -1.79 -22.00
N GLN A 491 4.86 -3.10 -21.96
CA GLN A 491 4.34 -3.81 -23.12
C GLN A 491 2.87 -3.43 -23.30
N VAL A 492 2.56 -2.91 -24.48
CA VAL A 492 1.20 -2.60 -24.90
C VAL A 492 0.62 -3.85 -25.55
N VAL A 493 -0.48 -4.35 -25.00
CA VAL A 493 -1.27 -5.47 -25.52
C VAL A 493 -2.60 -4.89 -26.03
N VAL A 494 -2.94 -5.20 -27.29
CA VAL A 494 -4.11 -4.64 -27.98
C VAL A 494 -4.99 -5.78 -28.44
N HIS A 495 -6.27 -5.76 -28.02
CA HIS A 495 -7.19 -6.88 -28.18
C HIS A 495 -6.53 -8.22 -27.81
N GLY A 496 -5.85 -8.24 -26.67
CA GLY A 496 -5.19 -9.41 -26.10
C GLY A 496 -4.02 -10.00 -26.91
N LYS A 497 -3.50 -9.26 -27.89
CA LYS A 497 -2.26 -9.60 -28.60
C LYS A 497 -1.14 -8.58 -28.31
N PRO A 498 0.11 -9.02 -28.08
CA PRO A 498 1.24 -8.10 -27.95
C PRO A 498 1.34 -7.19 -29.18
N TYR A 499 1.47 -5.89 -28.95
CA TYR A 499 1.58 -4.89 -30.01
C TYR A 499 2.99 -4.29 -30.08
N ARG A 500 3.48 -3.67 -28.98
CA ARG A 500 4.85 -3.15 -28.87
C ARG A 500 5.20 -2.77 -27.43
N ASP A 501 6.49 -2.73 -27.13
CA ASP A 501 7.00 -2.12 -25.90
C ASP A 501 7.17 -0.62 -26.11
N LEU A 502 6.58 0.19 -25.23
CA LEU A 502 6.68 1.66 -25.30
C LEU A 502 7.06 2.24 -23.95
N ASP A 503 7.93 3.25 -23.96
CA ASP A 503 8.10 4.12 -22.82
C ASP A 503 6.87 5.01 -22.61
N ALA A 504 6.71 5.52 -21.38
CA ALA A 504 5.54 6.30 -20.99
C ALA A 504 5.30 7.57 -21.82
N ARG A 505 6.35 8.15 -22.43
CA ARG A 505 6.23 9.35 -23.27
C ARG A 505 5.78 8.97 -24.68
N THR A 506 6.41 7.97 -25.29
CA THR A 506 6.04 7.48 -26.63
C THR A 506 4.61 6.93 -26.65
N TYR A 507 4.19 6.21 -25.60
CA TYR A 507 2.81 5.78 -25.42
C TYR A 507 1.84 6.96 -25.50
N ARG A 508 2.14 8.02 -24.74
CA ARG A 508 1.29 9.22 -24.64
C ARG A 508 1.29 10.09 -25.89
N GLU A 509 2.41 10.22 -26.58
CA GLU A 509 2.55 11.10 -27.74
C GLU A 509 2.11 10.47 -29.05
N LYS A 510 2.31 9.15 -29.22
CA LYS A 510 2.11 8.50 -30.52
C LYS A 510 0.96 7.52 -30.53
N TYR A 511 0.75 6.76 -29.45
CA TYR A 511 -0.19 5.65 -29.49
C TYR A 511 -1.61 5.99 -29.01
N LEU A 512 -1.77 6.90 -28.04
CA LEU A 512 -3.10 7.25 -27.51
C LEU A 512 -4.15 7.65 -28.58
N PRO A 513 -3.80 8.34 -29.68
CA PRO A 513 -4.75 8.59 -30.77
C PRO A 513 -5.23 7.32 -31.49
N GLU A 514 -4.36 6.32 -31.66
CA GLU A 514 -4.72 5.01 -32.24
C GLU A 514 -5.59 4.21 -31.25
N ALA A 515 -5.21 4.23 -29.98
CA ALA A 515 -5.93 3.62 -28.88
C ALA A 515 -7.38 4.13 -28.75
N GLU A 516 -7.62 5.43 -29.00
CA GLU A 516 -8.96 6.02 -28.97
C GLU A 516 -9.93 5.32 -29.93
N ALA A 517 -9.49 5.01 -31.16
CA ALA A 517 -10.32 4.32 -32.14
C ALA A 517 -10.66 2.89 -31.67
N VAL A 518 -9.63 2.15 -31.23
CA VAL A 518 -9.76 0.80 -30.69
C VAL A 518 -10.77 0.74 -29.53
N VAL A 519 -10.66 1.67 -28.58
CA VAL A 519 -11.53 1.76 -27.41
C VAL A 519 -12.99 2.05 -27.81
N LYS A 520 -13.20 3.00 -28.73
CA LYS A 520 -14.56 3.36 -29.20
C LYS A 520 -15.23 2.20 -29.92
N GLU A 521 -14.50 1.50 -30.77
CA GLU A 521 -15.03 0.34 -31.50
C GLU A 521 -15.38 -0.83 -30.57
N ALA A 522 -14.51 -1.15 -29.61
CA ALA A 522 -14.76 -2.19 -28.61
C ALA A 522 -16.01 -1.88 -27.78
N LEU A 523 -16.12 -0.64 -27.29
CA LEU A 523 -17.30 -0.19 -26.54
C LEU A 523 -18.57 -0.25 -27.40
N ALA A 524 -18.50 0.15 -28.67
CA ALA A 524 -19.64 0.09 -29.58
C ALA A 524 -20.12 -1.36 -29.80
N ARG A 525 -19.21 -2.31 -30.00
CA ARG A 525 -19.54 -3.75 -30.13
C ARG A 525 -20.23 -4.30 -28.88
N LEU A 526 -19.73 -3.99 -27.69
CA LEU A 526 -20.39 -4.40 -26.44
C LEU A 526 -21.78 -3.77 -26.31
N ARG A 527 -21.92 -2.48 -26.61
CA ARG A 527 -23.22 -1.79 -26.55
C ARG A 527 -24.23 -2.26 -27.60
N GLN A 528 -23.80 -2.97 -28.63
CA GLN A 528 -24.68 -3.62 -29.60
C GLN A 528 -25.11 -5.02 -29.16
N ALA A 529 -24.25 -5.73 -28.41
CA ALA A 529 -24.47 -7.12 -28.02
C ALA A 529 -25.24 -7.29 -26.70
N TYR A 530 -25.15 -6.30 -25.80
CA TYR A 530 -25.68 -6.37 -24.43
C TYR A 530 -26.76 -5.31 -24.19
N ASP A 531 -27.50 -5.45 -23.08
CA ASP A 531 -28.57 -4.53 -22.68
C ASP A 531 -28.05 -3.39 -21.79
N ALA A 532 -26.90 -3.57 -21.14
CA ALA A 532 -26.19 -2.54 -20.39
C ALA A 532 -24.67 -2.80 -20.40
N VAL A 533 -23.87 -1.73 -20.33
CA VAL A 533 -22.40 -1.83 -20.15
C VAL A 533 -21.97 -1.05 -18.91
N VAL A 534 -21.31 -1.73 -17.97
CA VAL A 534 -20.76 -1.13 -16.75
C VAL A 534 -19.30 -0.77 -17.00
N ILE A 535 -18.98 0.53 -16.96
CA ILE A 535 -17.65 1.03 -17.27
C ILE A 535 -16.86 1.26 -15.98
N GLU A 536 -15.64 0.74 -15.91
CA GLU A 536 -14.70 1.01 -14.83
C GLU A 536 -13.63 2.02 -15.29
N GLY A 537 -13.45 3.10 -14.54
CA GLY A 537 -12.36 4.05 -14.73
C GLY A 537 -11.05 3.62 -14.08
N ALA A 538 -9.94 4.29 -14.41
CA ALA A 538 -8.63 3.99 -13.85
C ALA A 538 -8.13 5.15 -12.97
N GLY A 539 -7.57 4.84 -11.79
CA GLY A 539 -7.02 5.88 -10.90
C GLY A 539 -8.04 6.95 -10.52
N SER A 540 -7.60 8.22 -10.55
CA SER A 540 -8.40 9.42 -10.30
C SER A 540 -8.71 10.19 -11.59
N PRO A 541 -9.94 10.70 -11.79
CA PRO A 541 -10.25 11.54 -12.94
C PRO A 541 -9.71 12.98 -12.83
N ALA A 542 -9.11 13.34 -11.70
CA ALA A 542 -8.60 14.68 -11.41
C ALA A 542 -7.09 14.85 -11.70
N GLU A 543 -6.49 13.99 -12.52
CA GLU A 543 -5.09 14.12 -12.94
C GLU A 543 -4.94 15.18 -14.04
N VAL A 544 -4.82 16.44 -13.62
CA VAL A 544 -4.76 17.62 -14.51
C VAL A 544 -3.70 17.52 -15.60
N ASN A 545 -2.60 16.81 -15.33
CA ASN A 545 -1.48 16.58 -16.22
C ASN A 545 -1.71 15.49 -17.28
N LEU A 546 -2.78 14.70 -17.18
CA LEU A 546 -3.13 13.63 -18.13
C LEU A 546 -4.42 13.92 -18.92
N LYS A 547 -5.10 15.01 -18.59
CA LYS A 547 -6.45 15.33 -19.06
C LYS A 547 -6.58 15.45 -20.58
N ASP A 548 -5.58 16.02 -21.25
CA ASP A 548 -5.59 16.25 -22.70
C ASP A 548 -5.52 14.94 -23.51
N ARG A 549 -5.13 13.82 -22.88
CA ARG A 549 -4.96 12.51 -23.54
C ARG A 549 -5.56 11.36 -22.73
N ASP A 550 -6.56 11.64 -21.92
CA ASP A 550 -7.28 10.62 -21.16
C ASP A 550 -8.09 9.68 -22.08
N ILE A 551 -7.97 8.36 -21.87
CA ILE A 551 -8.81 7.34 -22.51
C ILE A 551 -9.52 6.45 -21.48
N VAL A 552 -9.36 6.73 -20.19
CA VAL A 552 -9.74 5.86 -19.08
C VAL A 552 -10.75 6.48 -18.12
N ASN A 553 -10.94 7.80 -18.13
CA ASN A 553 -11.82 8.50 -17.20
C ASN A 553 -12.84 9.40 -17.93
N MET A 554 -12.72 10.73 -17.80
CA MET A 554 -13.75 11.67 -18.23
C MET A 554 -13.91 11.76 -19.74
N ARG A 555 -12.82 11.59 -20.50
CA ARG A 555 -12.93 11.51 -21.97
C ARG A 555 -13.68 10.26 -22.40
N LEU A 556 -13.42 9.13 -21.77
CA LEU A 556 -14.16 7.90 -22.00
C LEU A 556 -15.65 8.06 -21.62
N ALA A 557 -15.94 8.67 -20.46
CA ALA A 557 -17.31 8.98 -20.06
C ALA A 557 -18.01 9.86 -21.11
N GLY A 558 -17.28 10.80 -21.72
CA GLY A 558 -17.75 11.58 -22.86
C GLY A 558 -18.09 10.74 -24.09
N TRP A 559 -17.20 9.84 -24.51
CA TRP A 559 -17.42 8.97 -25.67
C TRP A 559 -18.56 7.97 -25.49
N ALA A 560 -18.73 7.47 -24.26
CA ALA A 560 -19.80 6.56 -23.91
C ALA A 560 -21.15 7.26 -23.70
N ASP A 561 -21.13 8.59 -23.54
CA ASP A 561 -22.21 9.36 -22.92
C ASP A 561 -22.66 8.78 -21.56
N ALA A 562 -21.67 8.38 -20.76
CA ALA A 562 -21.89 7.69 -19.50
C ALA A 562 -22.10 8.70 -18.35
N PRO A 563 -23.19 8.59 -17.57
CA PRO A 563 -23.25 9.18 -16.25
C PRO A 563 -22.21 8.52 -15.33
N VAL A 564 -21.57 9.34 -14.47
CA VAL A 564 -20.45 8.91 -13.64
C VAL A 564 -20.87 8.84 -12.17
N LEU A 565 -20.53 7.75 -11.49
CA LEU A 565 -20.54 7.62 -10.03
C LEU A 565 -19.10 7.70 -9.53
N LEU A 566 -18.83 8.64 -8.64
CA LEU A 566 -17.50 8.84 -8.07
C LEU A 566 -17.38 8.12 -6.72
N VAL A 567 -16.49 7.14 -6.66
CA VAL A 567 -16.22 6.28 -5.51
C VAL A 567 -15.08 6.86 -4.68
N ALA A 568 -15.27 6.96 -3.37
CA ALA A 568 -14.21 7.33 -2.43
C ALA A 568 -14.08 6.30 -1.31
N ASP A 569 -12.85 6.04 -0.89
CA ASP A 569 -12.52 5.12 0.20
C ASP A 569 -12.45 5.91 1.52
N ILE A 570 -13.30 5.55 2.48
CA ILE A 570 -13.30 6.22 3.78
C ILE A 570 -12.21 5.70 4.74
N ASP A 571 -11.74 4.45 4.56
CA ASP A 571 -10.69 3.86 5.40
C ASP A 571 -9.37 4.64 5.26
N ARG A 572 -9.15 5.33 4.13
CA ARG A 572 -7.96 6.18 3.89
C ARG A 572 -8.02 7.56 4.56
N GLY A 573 -9.13 7.91 5.21
CA GLY A 573 -9.35 9.24 5.76
C GLY A 573 -9.58 10.32 4.69
N GLY A 574 -10.11 11.48 5.11
CA GLY A 574 -10.28 12.64 4.22
C GLY A 574 -11.34 12.50 3.11
N VAL A 575 -12.26 11.52 3.22
CA VAL A 575 -13.24 11.17 2.16
C VAL A 575 -13.98 12.37 1.55
N PHE A 576 -14.45 13.30 2.37
CA PHE A 576 -15.18 14.49 1.92
C PHE A 576 -14.27 15.45 1.14
N ALA A 577 -13.02 15.63 1.60
CA ALA A 577 -12.05 16.47 0.92
C ALA A 577 -11.65 15.87 -0.43
N SER A 578 -11.49 14.54 -0.50
CA SER A 578 -11.20 13.84 -1.76
C SER A 578 -12.33 14.02 -2.77
N LEU A 579 -13.60 13.87 -2.35
CA LEU A 579 -14.76 14.04 -3.23
C LEU A 579 -14.92 15.48 -3.70
N VAL A 580 -14.87 16.45 -2.79
CA VAL A 580 -14.98 17.88 -3.12
C VAL A 580 -13.80 18.33 -3.98
N GLY A 581 -12.57 17.99 -3.61
CA GLY A 581 -11.37 18.34 -4.37
C GLY A 581 -11.37 17.75 -5.77
N THR A 582 -11.81 16.50 -5.93
CA THR A 582 -12.00 15.88 -7.25
C THR A 582 -12.99 16.68 -8.08
N LEU A 583 -14.17 16.99 -7.54
CA LEU A 583 -15.17 17.78 -8.27
C LEU A 583 -14.71 19.19 -8.62
N ASP A 584 -13.95 19.84 -7.73
CA ASP A 584 -13.46 21.21 -7.91
C ASP A 584 -12.45 21.29 -9.08
N ILE A 585 -11.67 20.23 -9.32
CA ILE A 585 -10.69 20.13 -10.42
C ILE A 585 -11.37 19.87 -11.79
N LEU A 586 -12.53 19.20 -11.79
CA LEU A 586 -13.25 18.87 -13.02
C LEU A 586 -13.84 20.11 -13.70
N SER A 587 -13.89 20.07 -15.04
CA SER A 587 -14.56 21.11 -15.83
C SER A 587 -16.07 21.10 -15.54
N PRO A 588 -16.80 22.19 -15.84
CA PRO A 588 -18.25 22.23 -15.65
C PRO A 588 -19.00 21.11 -16.38
N GLU A 589 -18.55 20.72 -17.58
CA GLU A 589 -19.14 19.61 -18.34
C GLU A 589 -18.91 18.27 -17.64
N GLU A 590 -17.67 17.99 -17.23
CA GLU A 590 -17.29 16.75 -16.54
C GLU A 590 -18.00 16.63 -15.18
N ARG A 591 -18.06 17.73 -14.42
CA ARG A 591 -18.84 17.84 -13.19
C ARG A 591 -20.34 17.60 -13.44
N GLY A 592 -20.85 17.98 -14.61
CA GLY A 592 -22.21 17.69 -15.05
C GLY A 592 -22.49 16.20 -15.27
N ARG A 593 -21.47 15.43 -15.70
CA ARG A 593 -21.54 13.97 -15.90
C ARG A 593 -21.55 13.20 -14.58
N VAL A 594 -20.87 13.69 -13.54
CA VAL A 594 -20.96 13.07 -12.20
C VAL A 594 -22.39 13.19 -11.68
N LYS A 595 -23.06 12.06 -11.44
CA LYS A 595 -24.46 12.00 -10.96
C LYS A 595 -24.57 11.73 -9.47
N GLY A 596 -23.49 11.29 -8.83
CA GLY A 596 -23.43 11.17 -7.38
C GLY A 596 -22.20 10.41 -6.90
N PHE A 597 -22.20 10.10 -5.61
CA PHE A 597 -21.05 9.52 -4.92
C PHE A 597 -21.37 8.15 -4.32
N ILE A 598 -20.33 7.32 -4.20
CA ILE A 598 -20.33 6.11 -3.38
C ILE A 598 -19.21 6.25 -2.35
N ILE A 599 -19.55 6.19 -1.07
CA ILE A 599 -18.57 6.11 0.02
C ILE A 599 -18.37 4.64 0.33
N ASN A 600 -17.16 4.12 0.10
CA ASN A 600 -16.87 2.69 0.20
C ASN A 600 -16.02 2.36 1.43
N LYS A 601 -16.03 1.09 1.85
CA LYS A 601 -15.29 0.52 2.99
C LYS A 601 -15.65 1.14 4.34
N PHE A 602 -16.90 1.57 4.53
CA PHE A 602 -17.31 2.16 5.80
C PHE A 602 -17.30 1.15 6.95
N ARG A 603 -16.84 1.56 8.13
CA ARG A 603 -16.83 0.73 9.35
C ARG A 603 -17.56 1.47 10.48
N GLY A 604 -18.53 0.81 11.09
CA GLY A 604 -19.31 1.36 12.20
C GLY A 604 -20.75 1.68 11.83
N ASP A 605 -21.36 2.59 12.57
CA ASP A 605 -22.76 3.00 12.40
C ASP A 605 -22.87 4.13 11.36
N VAL A 606 -23.57 3.86 10.25
CA VAL A 606 -23.73 4.80 9.12
C VAL A 606 -24.46 6.08 9.54
N THR A 607 -25.29 6.04 10.59
CA THR A 607 -26.02 7.22 11.09
C THR A 607 -25.09 8.31 11.61
N LEU A 608 -23.88 7.95 12.05
CA LEU A 608 -22.85 8.90 12.46
C LEU A 608 -22.30 9.71 11.28
N LEU A 609 -22.42 9.18 10.06
CA LEU A 609 -21.95 9.85 8.84
C LEU A 609 -23.01 10.76 8.21
N THR A 610 -24.29 10.64 8.61
CA THR A 610 -25.41 11.38 8.03
C THR A 610 -25.19 12.89 7.97
N PRO A 611 -24.74 13.59 9.04
CA PRO A 611 -24.50 15.03 8.96
C PRO A 611 -23.43 15.42 7.93
N GLY A 612 -22.41 14.58 7.75
CA GLY A 612 -21.36 14.79 6.74
C GLY A 612 -21.86 14.55 5.31
N ILE A 613 -22.75 13.57 5.12
CA ILE A 613 -23.43 13.31 3.85
C ILE A 613 -24.30 14.50 3.45
N GLU A 614 -25.16 14.97 4.35
CA GLU A 614 -26.02 16.15 4.09
C GLU A 614 -25.19 17.39 3.74
N TRP A 615 -24.08 17.60 4.44
CA TRP A 615 -23.14 18.66 4.13
C TRP A 615 -22.55 18.51 2.73
N LEU A 616 -22.10 17.31 2.35
CA LEU A 616 -21.50 17.02 1.05
C LEU A 616 -22.51 17.26 -0.08
N GLU A 617 -23.73 16.75 0.06
CA GLU A 617 -24.80 16.93 -0.92
C GLU A 617 -25.14 18.41 -1.09
N LYS A 618 -25.25 19.16 0.01
CA LYS A 618 -25.48 20.62 -0.03
C LYS A 618 -24.32 21.37 -0.68
N ARG A 619 -23.07 20.97 -0.40
CA ARG A 619 -21.86 21.64 -0.93
C ARG A 619 -21.64 21.39 -2.41
N THR A 620 -22.00 20.21 -2.90
CA THR A 620 -21.69 19.75 -4.27
C THR A 620 -22.90 19.78 -5.20
N GLY A 621 -24.12 19.78 -4.65
CA GLY A 621 -25.37 19.62 -5.40
C GLY A 621 -25.53 18.23 -6.01
N LYS A 622 -24.79 17.23 -5.52
CA LYS A 622 -24.81 15.85 -6.02
C LYS A 622 -25.14 14.89 -4.87
N PRO A 623 -26.01 13.90 -5.09
CA PRO A 623 -26.39 12.96 -4.04
C PRO A 623 -25.28 11.95 -3.70
N VAL A 624 -25.31 11.44 -2.47
CA VAL A 624 -24.61 10.20 -2.09
C VAL A 624 -25.57 9.04 -2.34
N LEU A 625 -25.26 8.18 -3.31
CA LEU A 625 -26.13 7.04 -3.66
C LEU A 625 -25.95 5.87 -2.70
N GLY A 626 -24.81 5.79 -2.01
CA GLY A 626 -24.58 4.69 -1.08
C GLY A 626 -23.36 4.90 -0.19
N VAL A 627 -23.47 4.38 1.03
CA VAL A 627 -22.37 4.20 1.96
C VAL A 627 -22.21 2.69 2.14
N ILE A 628 -21.24 2.10 1.44
CA ILE A 628 -21.05 0.66 1.40
C ILE A 628 -20.18 0.25 2.58
N PRO A 629 -20.73 -0.53 3.54
CA PRO A 629 -19.93 -1.01 4.66
C PRO A 629 -18.84 -1.96 4.18
N TYR A 630 -17.75 -2.05 4.92
CA TYR A 630 -16.71 -3.03 4.67
C TYR A 630 -17.28 -4.46 4.78
N LEU A 631 -17.09 -5.26 3.73
CA LEU A 631 -17.55 -6.64 3.67
C LEU A 631 -16.39 -7.60 3.97
N PRO A 632 -16.29 -8.15 5.20
CA PRO A 632 -15.21 -9.07 5.54
C PRO A 632 -15.39 -10.43 4.84
N GLN A 633 -14.27 -11.12 4.61
CA GLN A 633 -14.23 -12.52 4.14
C GLN A 633 -15.00 -12.71 2.82
N LEU A 634 -14.88 -11.76 1.88
CA LEU A 634 -15.58 -11.85 0.60
C LEU A 634 -15.14 -13.07 -0.23
N GLY A 635 -13.87 -13.46 -0.13
CA GLY A 635 -13.37 -14.69 -0.76
C GLY A 635 -13.38 -14.66 -2.29
N LEU A 636 -13.38 -13.47 -2.88
CA LEU A 636 -13.11 -13.25 -4.31
C LEU A 636 -11.64 -12.91 -4.52
N GLU A 637 -11.17 -13.17 -5.72
CA GLU A 637 -9.78 -12.98 -6.13
C GLU A 637 -9.39 -11.50 -6.10
N ASP A 638 -8.15 -11.22 -5.72
CA ASP A 638 -7.61 -9.87 -5.73
C ASP A 638 -7.04 -9.50 -7.12
N GLU A 639 -7.12 -8.22 -7.48
CA GLU A 639 -6.74 -7.72 -8.81
C GLU A 639 -5.21 -7.68 -9.06
N ASP A 640 -4.37 -7.57 -8.02
CA ASP A 640 -2.94 -7.26 -8.15
C ASP A 640 -2.02 -8.06 -7.21
N SER A 641 -0.76 -8.29 -7.58
CA SER A 641 0.23 -9.03 -6.75
C SER A 641 0.58 -8.32 -5.43
N ALA A 642 0.37 -7.00 -5.35
CA ALA A 642 0.49 -6.25 -4.10
C ALA A 642 -0.49 -6.75 -3.02
N SER A 643 -1.61 -7.36 -3.41
CA SER A 643 -2.55 -8.00 -2.48
C SER A 643 -1.99 -9.28 -1.86
N LEU A 644 -1.16 -10.04 -2.58
CA LEU A 644 -0.48 -11.23 -2.06
C LEU A 644 0.57 -10.81 -1.03
N ASP A 645 1.36 -9.78 -1.34
CA ASP A 645 2.29 -9.19 -0.38
C ASP A 645 1.56 -8.63 0.85
N ARG A 646 0.37 -8.05 0.67
CA ARG A 646 -0.51 -7.62 1.77
C ARG A 646 -1.06 -8.79 2.58
N LYS A 647 -1.58 -9.85 1.95
CA LYS A 647 -2.07 -11.07 2.63
C LYS A 647 -0.98 -11.81 3.39
N LEU A 648 0.26 -11.76 2.88
CA LEU A 648 1.45 -12.27 3.56
C LEU A 648 1.86 -11.37 4.73
N ALA A 649 1.79 -10.04 4.56
CA ALA A 649 2.09 -9.06 5.62
C ALA A 649 1.04 -9.02 6.73
N GLU A 650 -0.24 -9.25 6.41
CA GLU A 650 -1.39 -9.31 7.33
C GLU A 650 -1.52 -10.70 8.00
N GLY A 651 -0.67 -11.67 7.65
CA GLY A 651 -0.67 -13.01 8.24
C GLY A 651 -1.85 -13.90 7.85
N GLU A 652 -2.70 -13.47 6.91
CA GLU A 652 -3.83 -14.25 6.40
C GLU A 652 -3.34 -15.50 5.64
N LEU A 653 -2.23 -15.36 4.90
CA LEU A 653 -1.52 -16.47 4.23
C LEU A 653 -0.29 -16.90 5.05
N GLY A 654 -0.56 -17.35 6.26
CA GLY A 654 0.48 -17.73 7.21
C GLY A 654 -0.09 -18.09 8.56
N ARG A 655 -1.02 -19.05 8.62
CA ARG A 655 -1.40 -19.73 9.87
C ARG A 655 -0.17 -20.43 10.47
N THR A 656 0.68 -19.65 11.12
CA THR A 656 1.81 -20.10 11.95
C THR A 656 1.35 -20.31 13.39
N ASP A 657 0.14 -19.86 13.75
CA ASP A 657 -0.36 -19.78 15.13
C ASP A 657 -1.34 -20.91 15.52
N THR A 658 -1.46 -21.95 14.70
CA THR A 658 -2.07 -23.22 15.13
C THR A 658 -1.02 -24.29 15.06
N THR A 659 -0.73 -24.98 16.18
CA THR A 659 -0.11 -26.31 16.14
C THR A 659 -0.80 -27.09 15.02
N LEU A 660 -0.04 -27.58 14.03
CA LEU A 660 -0.58 -28.45 12.99
C LEU A 660 -1.34 -29.56 13.72
N SER A 661 -2.67 -29.59 13.58
CA SER A 661 -3.39 -30.77 14.02
C SER A 661 -2.84 -31.96 13.24
N GLU A 662 -2.70 -33.12 13.89
CA GLU A 662 -2.11 -34.31 13.28
C GLU A 662 -2.82 -34.71 11.97
N ASP A 663 -4.07 -34.28 11.79
CA ASP A 663 -4.94 -34.61 10.66
C ASP A 663 -4.85 -33.65 9.46
N MET A 664 -3.99 -32.62 9.50
CA MET A 664 -3.80 -31.64 8.42
C MET A 664 -2.59 -31.94 7.53
N LEU A 665 -2.70 -31.59 6.25
CA LEU A 665 -1.61 -31.59 5.28
C LEU A 665 -0.88 -30.25 5.28
N ASP A 666 0.45 -30.27 5.25
CA ASP A 666 1.30 -29.10 5.05
C ASP A 666 1.74 -29.01 3.57
N ILE A 667 1.25 -28.00 2.86
CA ILE A 667 1.60 -27.76 1.46
C ILE A 667 2.43 -26.49 1.36
N ALA A 668 3.68 -26.65 0.91
CA ALA A 668 4.60 -25.55 0.65
C ALA A 668 4.49 -25.09 -0.81
N VAL A 669 4.31 -23.79 -1.03
CA VAL A 669 4.36 -23.18 -2.35
C VAL A 669 5.64 -22.37 -2.48
N ILE A 670 6.43 -22.66 -3.51
CA ILE A 670 7.67 -21.92 -3.76
C ILE A 670 7.34 -20.49 -4.20
N ARG A 671 7.79 -19.50 -3.43
CA ARG A 671 7.61 -18.08 -3.72
C ARG A 671 8.68 -17.61 -4.71
N LEU A 672 8.33 -17.61 -5.98
CA LEU A 672 9.19 -17.12 -7.04
C LEU A 672 9.15 -15.57 -7.11
N PRO A 673 10.28 -14.88 -7.35
CA PRO A 673 10.31 -13.42 -7.46
C PRO A 673 9.38 -12.86 -8.55
N ARG A 674 9.19 -13.60 -9.64
CA ARG A 674 8.33 -13.22 -10.76
C ARG A 674 7.13 -14.16 -10.89
N LEU A 675 6.60 -14.62 -9.74
CA LEU A 675 5.41 -15.44 -9.65
C LEU A 675 4.29 -14.95 -10.59
N SER A 676 3.76 -15.88 -11.38
CA SER A 676 2.59 -15.68 -12.24
C SER A 676 1.45 -16.58 -11.80
N ASN A 677 0.23 -16.15 -12.06
CA ASN A 677 -0.98 -16.98 -11.90
C ASN A 677 -1.08 -17.66 -10.51
N PHE A 678 -0.66 -16.97 -9.45
CA PHE A 678 -0.72 -17.49 -8.07
C PHE A 678 -2.12 -17.97 -7.67
N THR A 679 -3.17 -17.56 -8.37
CA THR A 679 -4.54 -18.05 -8.19
C THR A 679 -4.72 -19.56 -8.42
N ASP A 680 -3.76 -20.24 -9.05
CA ASP A 680 -3.80 -21.70 -9.25
C ASP A 680 -3.95 -22.47 -7.93
N ILE A 681 -3.46 -21.90 -6.82
CA ILE A 681 -3.50 -22.52 -5.49
C ILE A 681 -4.64 -22.02 -4.61
N ASP A 682 -5.42 -21.01 -5.04
CA ASP A 682 -6.54 -20.43 -4.26
C ASP A 682 -7.49 -21.49 -3.69
N PRO A 683 -7.89 -22.54 -4.44
CA PRO A 683 -8.78 -23.57 -3.90
C PRO A 683 -8.22 -24.26 -2.65
N LEU A 684 -6.90 -24.39 -2.53
CA LEU A 684 -6.24 -25.03 -1.39
C LEU A 684 -6.34 -24.22 -0.10
N GLU A 685 -6.47 -22.89 -0.19
CA GLU A 685 -6.67 -22.04 0.99
C GLU A 685 -7.99 -22.32 1.71
N TYR A 686 -8.96 -22.87 0.98
CA TYR A 686 -10.30 -23.16 1.48
C TYR A 686 -10.52 -24.63 1.88
N GLU A 687 -9.53 -25.48 1.65
CA GLU A 687 -9.52 -26.86 2.13
C GLU A 687 -9.23 -26.86 3.64
N ARG A 688 -10.19 -27.29 4.45
CA ARG A 688 -10.10 -27.22 5.92
C ARG A 688 -8.98 -28.11 6.49
N ASP A 689 -8.58 -29.13 5.75
CA ASP A 689 -7.53 -30.08 6.11
C ASP A 689 -6.16 -29.73 5.52
N VAL A 690 -6.01 -28.55 4.93
CA VAL A 690 -4.76 -28.09 4.31
C VAL A 690 -4.24 -26.84 5.02
N ARG A 691 -2.95 -26.85 5.36
CA ARG A 691 -2.17 -25.67 5.68
C ARG A 691 -1.33 -25.31 4.47
N LEU A 692 -1.65 -24.18 3.85
CA LEU A 692 -0.89 -23.63 2.73
C LEU A 692 0.12 -22.59 3.26
N ARG A 693 1.37 -22.67 2.82
CA ARG A 693 2.41 -21.67 3.18
C ARG A 693 3.34 -21.40 2.01
N PHE A 694 3.76 -20.15 1.88
CA PHE A 694 4.77 -19.75 0.92
C PHE A 694 6.17 -19.94 1.50
N VAL A 695 7.11 -20.38 0.66
CA VAL A 695 8.50 -20.64 1.00
C VAL A 695 9.41 -19.86 0.04
N ASP A 696 10.25 -19.00 0.59
CA ASP A 696 11.16 -18.11 -0.15
C ASP A 696 12.65 -18.41 0.13
N SER A 697 12.96 -19.31 1.07
CA SER A 697 14.34 -19.67 1.41
C SER A 697 14.46 -21.10 1.93
N ALA A 698 15.67 -21.65 1.88
CA ALA A 698 15.95 -22.99 2.40
C ALA A 698 15.64 -23.15 3.91
N GLU A 699 15.68 -22.06 4.69
CA GLU A 699 15.35 -22.05 6.11
C GLU A 699 13.84 -22.21 6.34
N THR A 700 13.01 -21.58 5.50
CA THR A 700 11.54 -21.64 5.61
C THR A 700 10.96 -22.89 4.96
N PHE A 701 11.77 -23.74 4.31
CA PHE A 701 11.31 -24.94 3.62
C PHE A 701 10.62 -25.95 4.55
N GLY A 702 11.14 -26.17 5.76
CA GLY A 702 10.53 -27.07 6.75
C GLY A 702 10.43 -28.53 6.29
N SER A 703 9.35 -29.21 6.68
CA SER A 703 9.05 -30.60 6.31
C SER A 703 7.62 -30.72 5.78
N PRO A 704 7.34 -30.19 4.57
CA PRO A 704 6.00 -30.22 4.00
C PRO A 704 5.63 -31.65 3.57
N ASP A 705 4.32 -31.90 3.49
CA ASP A 705 3.79 -33.12 2.89
C ASP A 705 3.82 -33.04 1.35
N ALA A 706 3.68 -31.84 0.78
CA ALA A 706 3.80 -31.58 -0.65
C ALA A 706 4.39 -30.20 -0.97
N VAL A 707 5.03 -30.08 -2.14
CA VAL A 707 5.59 -28.83 -2.66
C VAL A 707 5.00 -28.50 -4.03
N ILE A 708 4.55 -27.26 -4.20
CA ILE A 708 4.09 -26.72 -5.49
C ILE A 708 5.13 -25.72 -6.01
N VAL A 709 5.61 -25.94 -7.23
CA VAL A 709 6.40 -24.98 -8.01
C VAL A 709 5.44 -24.28 -8.99
N PRO A 710 5.05 -23.03 -8.72
CA PRO A 710 4.04 -22.32 -9.51
C PRO A 710 4.61 -21.78 -10.83
N GLY A 711 3.76 -21.10 -11.61
CA GLY A 711 4.18 -20.38 -12.80
C GLY A 711 5.08 -19.17 -12.51
N SER A 712 5.85 -18.77 -13.52
CA SER A 712 6.72 -17.60 -13.52
C SER A 712 6.53 -16.78 -14.79
N LYS A 713 6.86 -15.48 -14.73
CA LYS A 713 6.95 -14.59 -15.89
C LYS A 713 8.33 -14.57 -16.54
N ASN A 714 9.35 -15.11 -15.87
CA ASN A 714 10.67 -15.34 -16.42
C ASN A 714 11.24 -16.60 -15.75
N THR A 715 11.17 -17.69 -16.48
CA THR A 715 11.46 -19.04 -15.99
C THR A 715 12.95 -19.19 -15.68
N VAL A 716 13.81 -18.58 -16.51
CA VAL A 716 15.26 -18.66 -16.34
C VAL A 716 15.72 -17.93 -15.08
N ASP A 717 15.36 -16.65 -14.93
CA ASP A 717 15.78 -15.84 -13.79
C ASP A 717 15.27 -16.41 -12.47
N ASP A 718 14.05 -16.94 -12.45
CA ASP A 718 13.46 -17.50 -11.23
C ASP A 718 14.08 -18.88 -10.90
N LEU A 719 14.49 -19.68 -11.89
CA LEU A 719 15.28 -20.89 -11.63
C LEU A 719 16.66 -20.56 -11.05
N LEU A 720 17.32 -19.52 -11.55
CA LEU A 720 18.59 -19.04 -10.99
C LEU A 720 18.39 -18.57 -9.54
N TYR A 721 17.30 -17.86 -9.26
CA TYR A 721 16.95 -17.47 -7.90
C TYR A 721 16.80 -18.67 -6.96
N LEU A 722 16.13 -19.75 -7.39
CA LEU A 722 16.00 -20.97 -6.58
C LEU A 722 17.36 -21.58 -6.20
N ARG A 723 18.34 -21.47 -7.10
CA ARG A 723 19.73 -21.90 -6.84
C ARG A 723 20.43 -20.98 -5.86
N ASP A 724 20.26 -19.67 -6.03
CA ASP A 724 20.90 -18.66 -5.17
C ASP A 724 20.42 -18.75 -3.72
N CYS A 725 19.12 -19.00 -3.49
CA CYS A 725 18.56 -19.15 -2.15
C CYS A 725 18.60 -20.60 -1.60
N GLY A 726 19.15 -21.54 -2.39
CA GLY A 726 19.31 -22.95 -2.02
C GLY A 726 18.03 -23.77 -1.96
N LEU A 727 16.91 -23.25 -2.50
CA LEU A 727 15.64 -23.95 -2.57
C LEU A 727 15.64 -25.09 -3.61
N ASP A 728 16.42 -24.94 -4.68
CA ASP A 728 16.64 -26.00 -5.67
C ASP A 728 17.09 -27.32 -5.02
N ARG A 729 18.08 -27.25 -4.12
CA ARG A 729 18.64 -28.40 -3.41
C ARG A 729 17.62 -29.02 -2.47
N LYS A 730 16.90 -28.18 -1.71
CA LYS A 730 15.84 -28.65 -0.80
C LYS A 730 14.72 -29.37 -1.55
N LEU A 731 14.30 -28.82 -2.69
CA LEU A 731 13.28 -29.42 -3.55
C LEU A 731 13.76 -30.77 -4.12
N LEU A 732 15.00 -30.85 -4.59
CA LEU A 732 15.58 -32.08 -5.11
C LEU A 732 15.73 -33.17 -4.03
N ASP A 733 16.20 -32.80 -2.84
CA ASP A 733 16.33 -33.73 -1.71
C ASP A 733 14.95 -34.22 -1.23
N PHE A 734 13.96 -33.32 -1.21
CA PHE A 734 12.58 -33.65 -0.90
C PHE A 734 11.99 -34.63 -1.94
N ALA A 735 12.14 -34.35 -3.23
CA ALA A 735 11.72 -35.26 -4.29
C ALA A 735 12.40 -36.65 -4.19
N LYS A 736 13.72 -36.69 -3.97
CA LYS A 736 14.49 -37.94 -3.84
C LYS A 736 14.11 -38.77 -2.61
N SER A 737 13.66 -38.12 -1.54
CA SER A 737 13.16 -38.80 -0.34
C SER A 737 11.70 -39.26 -0.46
N GLY A 738 11.09 -39.12 -1.65
CA GLY A 738 9.72 -39.52 -1.93
C GLY A 738 8.69 -38.46 -1.60
N GLY A 739 9.06 -37.18 -1.53
CA GLY A 739 8.14 -36.07 -1.36
C GLY A 739 7.21 -35.87 -2.58
N TRP A 740 6.06 -35.24 -2.34
CA TRP A 740 5.09 -34.93 -3.40
C TRP A 740 5.43 -33.58 -4.03
N VAL A 741 5.70 -33.53 -5.35
CA VAL A 741 6.09 -32.30 -6.04
C VAL A 741 5.21 -32.08 -7.27
N THR A 742 4.65 -30.87 -7.38
CA THR A 742 3.83 -30.48 -8.52
C THR A 742 4.40 -29.23 -9.18
N GLY A 743 4.60 -29.26 -10.50
CA GLY A 743 4.98 -28.09 -11.29
C GLY A 743 3.84 -27.59 -12.18
N ILE A 744 3.55 -26.29 -12.15
CA ILE A 744 2.53 -25.68 -13.02
C ILE A 744 3.19 -24.68 -13.97
N CYS A 745 2.97 -24.85 -15.27
CA CYS A 745 3.48 -23.99 -16.34
C CYS A 745 5.02 -23.84 -16.26
N ALA A 746 5.55 -22.64 -15.97
CA ALA A 746 6.98 -22.43 -15.80
C ALA A 746 7.58 -23.33 -14.71
N GLY A 747 6.83 -23.64 -13.64
CA GLY A 747 7.26 -24.60 -12.64
C GLY A 747 7.47 -26.00 -13.23
N TYR A 748 6.58 -26.45 -14.12
CA TYR A 748 6.78 -27.69 -14.88
C TYR A 748 8.02 -27.62 -15.78
N GLN A 749 8.26 -26.49 -16.43
CA GLN A 749 9.46 -26.27 -17.25
C GLN A 749 10.74 -26.37 -16.41
N MET A 750 10.79 -25.73 -15.24
CA MET A 750 11.92 -25.78 -14.30
C MET A 750 12.20 -27.20 -13.80
N LEU A 751 11.18 -28.04 -13.65
CA LEU A 751 11.33 -29.44 -13.26
C LEU A 751 11.97 -30.31 -14.35
N GLY A 752 12.04 -29.85 -15.60
CA GLY A 752 12.71 -30.54 -16.71
C GLY A 752 14.24 -30.61 -16.58
N GLU A 753 14.89 -31.32 -17.51
CA GLU A 753 16.34 -31.41 -17.60
C GLU A 753 16.98 -30.15 -18.16
N LYS A 754 16.34 -29.48 -19.12
CA LYS A 754 16.93 -28.31 -19.80
C LYS A 754 15.91 -27.24 -20.18
N LEU A 755 16.35 -26.00 -20.11
CA LEU A 755 15.71 -24.82 -20.68
C LEU A 755 16.61 -24.27 -21.79
N LEU A 756 16.07 -24.13 -23.00
CA LEU A 756 16.79 -23.67 -24.19
C LEU A 756 16.21 -22.31 -24.59
N ASP A 757 17.05 -21.28 -24.66
CA ASP A 757 16.68 -19.94 -25.08
C ASP A 757 17.55 -19.46 -26.26
N PRO A 758 17.51 -20.14 -27.42
CA PRO A 758 18.42 -19.86 -28.53
C PRO A 758 18.29 -18.45 -29.11
N ASN A 759 17.14 -17.80 -28.87
CA ASN A 759 16.82 -16.47 -29.38
C ASN A 759 16.88 -15.37 -28.30
N ALA A 760 17.35 -15.70 -27.08
CA ALA A 760 17.44 -14.78 -25.94
C ALA A 760 16.09 -14.06 -25.64
N VAL A 761 15.01 -14.83 -25.63
CA VAL A 761 13.64 -14.36 -25.38
C VAL A 761 13.43 -14.04 -23.90
N GLU A 762 13.94 -14.88 -23.00
CA GLU A 762 13.81 -14.72 -21.54
C GLU A 762 15.13 -14.34 -20.84
N SER A 763 16.29 -14.76 -21.36
CA SER A 763 17.59 -14.53 -20.72
C SER A 763 18.75 -14.38 -21.71
N ASP A 764 19.91 -13.94 -21.20
CA ASP A 764 21.18 -13.94 -21.93
C ASP A 764 21.87 -15.32 -21.96
N GLN A 765 21.29 -16.34 -21.31
CA GLN A 765 21.79 -17.70 -21.29
C GLN A 765 21.07 -18.57 -22.33
N PRO A 766 21.76 -18.97 -23.42
CA PRO A 766 21.11 -19.74 -24.49
C PRO A 766 20.70 -21.15 -24.07
N VAL A 767 21.33 -21.70 -23.02
CA VAL A 767 21.01 -23.02 -22.46
C VAL A 767 21.23 -22.96 -20.95
N LEU A 768 20.25 -23.47 -20.20
CA LEU A 768 20.32 -23.63 -18.75
C LEU A 768 19.86 -25.04 -18.36
N ASP A 769 20.61 -25.71 -17.49
CA ASP A 769 20.14 -26.97 -16.90
C ASP A 769 18.95 -26.69 -15.98
N GLY A 770 17.88 -27.49 -16.10
CA GLY A 770 16.75 -27.47 -15.18
C GLY A 770 17.04 -28.20 -13.86
N LEU A 771 16.00 -28.59 -13.14
CA LEU A 771 16.13 -29.40 -11.92
C LEU A 771 16.32 -30.89 -12.22
N GLY A 772 15.95 -31.34 -13.43
CA GLY A 772 16.17 -32.72 -13.88
C GLY A 772 15.26 -33.75 -13.22
N LEU A 773 14.06 -33.35 -12.79
CA LEU A 773 13.05 -34.25 -12.22
C LEU A 773 12.19 -34.92 -13.30
N PHE A 774 12.04 -34.30 -14.47
CA PHE A 774 11.44 -34.91 -15.66
C PHE A 774 12.44 -34.95 -16.82
N PRO A 775 12.39 -35.99 -17.68
CA PRO A 775 13.24 -36.09 -18.86
C PRO A 775 12.72 -35.23 -20.01
N THR A 776 12.53 -33.94 -19.72
CA THR A 776 11.97 -32.94 -20.64
C THR A 776 12.99 -31.85 -20.90
N GLN A 777 12.93 -31.28 -22.10
CA GLN A 777 13.59 -30.02 -22.40
C GLN A 777 12.57 -29.04 -22.96
N THR A 778 12.65 -27.78 -22.58
CA THR A 778 11.75 -26.73 -23.04
C THR A 778 12.54 -25.71 -23.85
N GLU A 779 12.13 -25.46 -25.09
CA GLU A 779 12.70 -24.42 -25.93
C GLU A 779 11.79 -23.19 -25.94
N PHE A 780 12.29 -22.04 -25.49
CA PHE A 780 11.52 -20.80 -25.48
C PHE A 780 11.31 -20.28 -26.91
N ALA A 781 10.06 -20.00 -27.24
CA ALA A 781 9.64 -19.48 -28.54
C ALA A 781 9.23 -18.01 -28.41
N ALA A 782 9.32 -17.24 -29.49
CA ALA A 782 8.87 -15.85 -29.51
C ALA A 782 7.33 -15.71 -29.45
N GLU A 783 6.60 -16.73 -29.92
CA GLU A 783 5.14 -16.76 -29.92
C GLU A 783 4.60 -17.49 -28.69
N LYS A 784 3.57 -16.88 -28.09
CA LYS A 784 2.94 -17.36 -26.87
C LYS A 784 1.75 -18.24 -27.16
N ARG A 785 1.70 -19.40 -26.51
CA ARG A 785 0.54 -20.26 -26.53
C ARG A 785 -0.41 -19.79 -25.43
N THR A 786 -1.59 -19.36 -25.85
CA THR A 786 -2.67 -18.93 -24.97
C THR A 786 -3.94 -19.60 -25.47
N VAL A 787 -4.43 -20.64 -24.79
CA VAL A 787 -5.61 -21.42 -25.22
C VAL A 787 -6.38 -21.94 -24.01
N ARG A 788 -7.70 -22.14 -24.13
CA ARG A 788 -8.44 -22.92 -23.14
C ARG A 788 -8.13 -24.40 -23.29
N ALA A 789 -8.09 -25.08 -22.15
CA ALA A 789 -7.89 -26.52 -22.06
C ALA A 789 -9.09 -27.14 -21.35
N ALA A 790 -9.69 -28.15 -21.96
CA ALA A 790 -10.66 -29.03 -21.33
C ALA A 790 -10.29 -30.47 -21.67
N GLY A 791 -10.48 -31.41 -20.75
CA GLY A 791 -10.01 -32.76 -20.99
C GLY A 791 -10.33 -33.70 -19.85
N THR A 792 -9.65 -34.84 -19.84
CA THR A 792 -9.82 -35.84 -18.78
C THR A 792 -8.50 -36.28 -18.19
N THR A 793 -8.57 -36.85 -16.98
CA THR A 793 -7.42 -37.48 -16.33
C THR A 793 -7.81 -38.77 -15.65
N ARG A 794 -6.91 -39.75 -15.71
CA ARG A 794 -6.95 -40.97 -14.90
C ARG A 794 -6.08 -40.86 -13.65
N LEU A 795 -5.32 -39.77 -13.51
CA LEU A 795 -4.41 -39.60 -12.39
C LEU A 795 -5.22 -39.53 -11.09
N TYR A 796 -4.88 -40.41 -10.16
CA TYR A 796 -5.52 -40.61 -8.85
C TYR A 796 -6.96 -41.15 -8.86
N ALA A 797 -7.60 -41.24 -10.02
CA ALA A 797 -8.92 -41.83 -10.19
C ALA A 797 -8.90 -43.34 -9.83
N ASP A 798 -10.07 -43.86 -9.47
CA ASP A 798 -10.24 -45.30 -9.29
C ASP A 798 -10.10 -46.04 -10.63
N PRO A 799 -9.69 -47.33 -10.62
CA PRO A 799 -9.54 -48.11 -11.85
C PRO A 799 -10.80 -48.08 -12.72
N GLY A 800 -10.65 -47.61 -13.97
CA GLY A 800 -11.74 -47.49 -14.94
C GLY A 800 -12.54 -46.18 -14.87
N GLN A 801 -12.20 -45.25 -13.97
CA GLN A 801 -12.79 -43.92 -13.88
C GLN A 801 -11.86 -42.84 -14.44
N THR A 802 -12.44 -41.70 -14.79
CA THR A 802 -11.75 -40.49 -15.26
C THR A 802 -12.38 -39.27 -14.61
N PHE A 803 -11.57 -38.26 -14.27
CA PHE A 803 -12.06 -36.95 -13.89
C PHE A 803 -12.09 -36.03 -15.12
N GLU A 804 -13.15 -35.25 -15.24
CA GLU A 804 -13.17 -34.09 -16.15
C GLU A 804 -12.31 -32.98 -15.56
N ILE A 805 -11.51 -32.35 -16.40
CA ILE A 805 -10.66 -31.22 -16.02
C ILE A 805 -10.84 -30.06 -16.99
N GLY A 806 -10.78 -28.85 -16.45
CA GLY A 806 -10.76 -27.60 -17.20
C GLY A 806 -9.66 -26.67 -16.70
N GLY A 807 -9.25 -25.78 -17.58
CA GLY A 807 -8.25 -24.77 -17.30
C GLY A 807 -7.86 -24.00 -18.55
N TYR A 808 -6.64 -23.47 -18.55
CA TYR A 808 -6.08 -22.77 -19.69
C TYR A 808 -4.55 -22.88 -19.70
N GLU A 809 -3.97 -22.82 -20.89
CA GLU A 809 -2.53 -22.75 -21.11
C GLU A 809 -2.17 -21.30 -21.45
N ILE A 810 -1.14 -20.77 -20.80
CA ILE A 810 -0.59 -19.43 -21.08
C ILE A 810 0.92 -19.46 -20.84
N HIS A 811 1.68 -19.92 -21.82
CA HIS A 811 3.12 -20.15 -21.62
C HIS A 811 3.97 -19.81 -22.84
N MET A 812 5.25 -19.64 -22.55
CA MET A 812 6.30 -19.44 -23.54
C MET A 812 7.09 -20.72 -23.70
N GLY A 813 7.32 -21.11 -24.94
CA GLY A 813 8.12 -22.27 -25.28
C GLY A 813 7.36 -23.58 -25.45
N VAL A 814 8.05 -24.53 -26.08
CA VAL A 814 7.57 -25.86 -26.45
C VAL A 814 8.41 -26.91 -25.74
N THR A 815 7.76 -27.79 -24.99
CA THR A 815 8.44 -28.91 -24.33
C THR A 815 8.53 -30.11 -25.26
N SER A 816 9.73 -30.69 -25.33
CA SER A 816 10.00 -31.98 -25.95
C SER A 816 10.52 -32.97 -24.91
N PHE A 817 10.30 -34.25 -25.16
CA PHE A 817 10.64 -35.34 -24.23
C PHE A 817 11.93 -36.02 -24.70
N LEU A 818 12.94 -36.03 -23.84
CA LEU A 818 14.23 -36.67 -24.10
C LEU A 818 14.13 -38.20 -24.03
N ARG A 819 13.14 -38.68 -23.27
CA ARG A 819 12.81 -40.10 -23.05
C ARG A 819 11.29 -40.25 -22.95
N PRO A 820 10.71 -41.44 -23.23
CA PRO A 820 9.27 -41.66 -23.04
C PRO A 820 8.84 -41.32 -21.61
N VAL A 821 7.71 -40.64 -21.47
CA VAL A 821 7.09 -40.29 -20.19
C VAL A 821 5.63 -40.73 -20.19
N ASP A 822 5.09 -40.95 -18.99
CA ASP A 822 3.64 -41.05 -18.81
C ASP A 822 3.04 -39.66 -18.71
N HIS A 823 1.87 -39.48 -19.33
CA HIS A 823 1.17 -38.20 -19.36
C HIS A 823 -0.01 -38.21 -18.38
N PRO A 824 -0.10 -37.25 -17.46
CA PRO A 824 -1.19 -37.19 -16.49
C PRO A 824 -2.52 -36.71 -17.08
N PHE A 825 -2.52 -35.98 -18.20
CA PHE A 825 -3.71 -35.30 -18.72
C PHE A 825 -3.91 -35.57 -20.21
N GLU A 826 -5.16 -35.84 -20.60
CA GLU A 826 -5.60 -35.93 -22.00
C GLU A 826 -6.46 -34.69 -22.29
N LEU A 827 -5.91 -33.72 -23.01
CA LEU A 827 -6.53 -32.42 -23.26
C LEU A 827 -7.20 -32.35 -24.62
N SER A 828 -8.15 -31.44 -24.75
CA SER A 828 -8.78 -30.99 -25.98
C SER A 828 -8.79 -29.46 -26.00
N HIS A 829 -8.54 -28.88 -27.18
CA HIS A 829 -8.53 -27.45 -27.40
C HIS A 829 -9.71 -27.08 -28.29
N PRO A 830 -10.91 -26.83 -27.73
CA PRO A 830 -12.12 -26.61 -28.52
C PRO A 830 -12.05 -25.35 -29.40
N ASP A 831 -11.18 -24.40 -29.08
CA ASP A 831 -11.18 -23.04 -29.64
C ASP A 831 -10.08 -22.77 -30.69
N THR A 832 -9.23 -23.75 -31.06
CA THR A 832 -8.08 -23.52 -31.97
C THR A 832 -8.41 -23.53 -33.46
N GLY A 833 -9.65 -23.83 -33.86
CA GLY A 833 -10.08 -23.88 -35.27
C GLY A 833 -9.31 -24.89 -36.14
N SER A 834 -8.46 -25.72 -35.53
CA SER A 834 -7.67 -26.76 -36.19
C SER A 834 -8.57 -27.96 -36.47
N THR A 835 -8.51 -28.48 -37.69
CA THR A 835 -9.20 -29.69 -38.15
C THR A 835 -8.69 -30.98 -37.49
N GLU A 836 -7.66 -30.91 -36.64
CA GLU A 836 -7.22 -32.00 -35.78
C GLU A 836 -8.15 -32.12 -34.57
N SER A 837 -9.25 -32.83 -34.77
CA SER A 837 -10.14 -33.32 -33.72
C SER A 837 -9.45 -34.50 -33.03
N GLY A 838 -8.47 -34.22 -32.18
CA GLY A 838 -7.72 -35.22 -31.41
C GLY A 838 -7.42 -34.71 -30.02
N SER A 839 -7.53 -35.60 -29.02
CA SER A 839 -7.03 -35.30 -27.69
C SER A 839 -5.49 -35.31 -27.72
N SER A 840 -4.86 -34.31 -27.11
CA SER A 840 -3.40 -34.21 -26.97
C SER A 840 -2.98 -34.49 -25.53
N PRO A 841 -1.95 -35.32 -25.31
CA PRO A 841 -1.40 -35.53 -23.98
C PRO A 841 -0.70 -34.25 -23.46
N ASP A 842 -0.86 -33.96 -22.18
CA ASP A 842 -0.15 -32.87 -21.49
C ASP A 842 0.54 -33.34 -20.21
N GLY A 843 1.65 -32.69 -19.92
CA GLY A 843 2.41 -32.87 -18.70
C GLY A 843 3.29 -34.12 -18.68
N ALA A 844 3.93 -34.34 -17.53
CA ALA A 844 4.68 -35.54 -17.22
C ALA A 844 4.36 -35.99 -15.79
N VAL A 845 4.29 -37.29 -15.56
CA VAL A 845 4.09 -37.88 -14.22
C VAL A 845 5.03 -39.05 -14.02
N CYS A 846 5.51 -39.24 -12.79
CA CYS A 846 6.30 -40.42 -12.43
C CYS A 846 5.40 -41.62 -12.08
N ALA A 847 5.95 -42.83 -12.14
CA ALA A 847 5.18 -44.07 -12.00
C ALA A 847 4.39 -44.21 -10.68
N ASP A 848 4.86 -43.60 -9.59
CA ASP A 848 4.17 -43.60 -8.29
C ASP A 848 3.20 -42.43 -8.11
N GLY A 849 3.11 -41.53 -9.11
CA GLY A 849 2.24 -40.37 -9.11
C GLY A 849 2.62 -39.27 -8.12
N ARG A 850 3.78 -39.33 -7.45
CA ARG A 850 4.18 -38.32 -6.46
C ARG A 850 4.68 -37.03 -7.08
N LEU A 851 5.29 -37.13 -8.27
CA LEU A 851 5.76 -36.00 -9.06
C LEU A 851 4.93 -35.90 -10.32
N TRP A 852 4.36 -34.73 -10.57
CA TRP A 852 3.72 -34.41 -11.84
C TRP A 852 3.88 -32.94 -12.21
N GLY A 853 3.80 -32.62 -13.50
CA GLY A 853 3.73 -31.25 -13.97
C GLY A 853 2.84 -31.10 -15.19
N THR A 854 2.32 -29.90 -15.42
CA THR A 854 1.35 -29.57 -16.48
C THR A 854 1.49 -28.14 -16.94
N TYR A 855 1.05 -27.84 -18.17
CA TYR A 855 0.87 -26.47 -18.63
C TYR A 855 -0.48 -25.83 -18.25
N VAL A 856 -1.42 -26.64 -17.74
CA VAL A 856 -2.77 -26.21 -17.44
C VAL A 856 -2.82 -25.41 -16.13
N HIS A 857 -2.98 -24.10 -16.25
CA HIS A 857 -3.41 -23.25 -15.15
C HIS A 857 -4.87 -23.55 -14.78
N GLY A 858 -5.21 -23.38 -13.51
CA GLY A 858 -6.51 -23.74 -12.96
C GLY A 858 -6.70 -25.23 -12.72
N ILE A 859 -5.67 -26.08 -12.90
CA ILE A 859 -5.82 -27.54 -12.75
C ILE A 859 -6.34 -27.94 -11.36
N LEU A 860 -5.92 -27.24 -10.30
CA LEU A 860 -6.40 -27.47 -8.93
C LEU A 860 -7.77 -26.84 -8.66
N HIS A 861 -8.35 -26.08 -9.58
CA HIS A 861 -9.75 -25.60 -9.47
C HIS A 861 -10.76 -26.72 -9.74
N ASN A 862 -10.32 -27.81 -10.37
CA ASN A 862 -11.14 -29.00 -10.59
C ASN A 862 -11.30 -29.78 -9.28
N ASP A 863 -12.48 -29.66 -8.67
CA ASP A 863 -12.74 -30.11 -7.30
C ASP A 863 -12.45 -31.60 -7.06
N ASP A 864 -12.93 -32.48 -7.95
CA ASP A 864 -12.78 -33.92 -7.77
C ASP A 864 -11.30 -34.36 -7.94
N PHE A 865 -10.61 -33.79 -8.94
CA PHE A 865 -9.17 -34.02 -9.14
C PHE A 865 -8.33 -33.50 -7.97
N ARG A 866 -8.56 -32.25 -7.53
CA ARG A 866 -7.87 -31.64 -6.39
C ARG A 866 -8.03 -32.51 -5.15
N ARG A 867 -9.26 -32.94 -4.85
CA ARG A 867 -9.53 -33.77 -3.67
C ARG A 867 -8.87 -35.14 -3.77
N ALA A 868 -8.91 -35.77 -4.95
CA ALA A 868 -8.26 -37.04 -5.20
C ALA A 868 -6.74 -36.95 -4.99
N TRP A 869 -6.10 -35.90 -5.48
CA TRP A 869 -4.68 -35.61 -5.25
C TRP A 869 -4.35 -35.47 -3.76
N LEU A 870 -5.09 -34.62 -3.04
CA LEU A 870 -4.90 -34.43 -1.60
C LEU A 870 -5.10 -35.75 -0.82
N ASN A 871 -6.08 -36.57 -1.20
CA ASN A 871 -6.32 -37.86 -0.56
C ASN A 871 -5.17 -38.86 -0.74
N ARG A 872 -4.39 -38.75 -1.82
CA ARG A 872 -3.19 -39.57 -2.00
C ARG A 872 -2.06 -39.14 -1.08
N ILE A 873 -1.90 -37.83 -0.88
CA ILE A 873 -0.96 -37.28 0.11
C ILE A 873 -1.38 -37.71 1.53
N ARG A 874 -2.68 -37.61 1.86
CA ARG A 874 -3.25 -38.09 3.14
C ARG A 874 -2.93 -39.56 3.39
N ALA A 875 -3.22 -40.42 2.42
CA ALA A 875 -2.95 -41.84 2.53
C ALA A 875 -1.45 -42.14 2.76
N ALA A 876 -0.56 -41.41 2.08
CA ALA A 876 0.89 -41.53 2.28
C ALA A 876 1.36 -41.08 3.68
N LYS A 877 0.64 -40.13 4.29
CA LYS A 877 0.85 -39.67 5.68
C LYS A 877 0.18 -40.58 6.73
N GLY A 878 -0.60 -41.58 6.31
CA GLY A 878 -1.37 -42.45 7.20
C GLY A 878 -2.72 -41.88 7.64
N LEU A 879 -3.21 -40.83 6.97
CA LEU A 879 -4.49 -40.19 7.24
C LEU A 879 -5.62 -40.78 6.37
N VAL A 880 -6.83 -40.77 6.90
CA VAL A 880 -8.03 -41.26 6.19
C VAL A 880 -8.40 -40.29 5.06
N PRO A 881 -8.73 -40.79 3.84
CA PRO A 881 -9.26 -39.97 2.76
C PRO A 881 -10.55 -39.23 3.14
N LEU A 882 -10.74 -38.03 2.58
CA LEU A 882 -11.92 -37.20 2.81
C LEU A 882 -12.75 -37.03 1.52
N PRO A 883 -14.09 -36.85 1.64
CA PRO A 883 -14.93 -36.57 0.49
C PRO A 883 -14.64 -35.18 -0.13
N ALA A 884 -15.00 -34.99 -1.40
CA ALA A 884 -14.90 -33.71 -2.11
C ALA A 884 -16.07 -32.79 -1.70
N GLU A 885 -15.99 -32.23 -0.49
CA GLU A 885 -17.01 -31.31 0.05
C GLU A 885 -16.88 -29.89 -0.50
N LEU A 886 -15.65 -29.42 -0.73
CA LEU A 886 -15.41 -28.08 -1.28
C LEU A 886 -15.72 -28.07 -2.78
N ARG A 887 -16.80 -27.37 -3.15
CA ARG A 887 -17.11 -26.99 -4.54
C ARG A 887 -16.67 -25.56 -4.79
N PHE A 888 -15.45 -25.38 -5.29
CA PHE A 888 -14.81 -24.06 -5.32
C PHE A 888 -15.53 -23.07 -6.25
N GLN A 889 -15.99 -23.54 -7.41
CA GLN A 889 -16.72 -22.68 -8.35
C GLN A 889 -18.08 -22.25 -7.80
N GLU A 890 -18.80 -23.13 -7.11
CA GLU A 890 -20.07 -22.79 -6.43
C GLU A 890 -19.83 -21.75 -5.32
N ARG A 891 -18.73 -21.88 -4.58
CA ARG A 891 -18.30 -20.88 -3.58
C ARG A 891 -18.04 -19.52 -4.22
N ARG A 892 -17.35 -19.46 -5.36
CA ARG A 892 -17.11 -18.20 -6.11
C ARG A 892 -18.43 -17.56 -6.56
N GLU A 893 -19.35 -18.35 -7.10
CA GLU A 893 -20.69 -17.88 -7.47
C GLU A 893 -21.45 -17.30 -6.26
N ALA A 894 -21.44 -18.00 -5.13
CA ALA A 894 -22.07 -17.53 -3.89
C ALA A 894 -21.41 -16.24 -3.36
N ALA A 895 -20.10 -16.07 -3.54
CA ALA A 895 -19.39 -14.85 -3.18
C ALA A 895 -19.82 -13.66 -4.06
N PHE A 896 -20.01 -13.85 -5.37
CA PHE A 896 -20.60 -12.82 -6.23
C PHE A 896 -22.02 -12.45 -5.80
N ASP A 897 -22.86 -13.44 -5.46
CA ASP A 897 -24.23 -13.19 -4.98
C ASP A 897 -24.24 -12.44 -3.64
N ARG A 898 -23.33 -12.78 -2.73
CA ARG A 898 -23.16 -12.09 -1.45
C ARG A 898 -22.71 -10.64 -1.64
N LEU A 899 -21.74 -10.40 -2.53
CA LEU A 899 -21.30 -9.05 -2.87
C LEU A 899 -22.43 -8.22 -3.49
N ALA A 900 -23.17 -8.81 -4.43
CA ALA A 900 -24.32 -8.19 -5.07
C ALA A 900 -25.40 -7.82 -4.05
N ALA A 901 -25.75 -8.74 -3.14
CA ALA A 901 -26.72 -8.48 -2.07
C ALA A 901 -26.26 -7.34 -1.15
N HIS A 902 -25.00 -7.37 -0.72
CA HIS A 902 -24.41 -6.35 0.16
C HIS A 902 -24.43 -4.97 -0.49
N VAL A 903 -24.04 -4.85 -1.76
CA VAL A 903 -24.06 -3.56 -2.47
C VAL A 903 -25.50 -3.12 -2.74
N ARG A 904 -26.41 -4.03 -3.13
CA ARG A 904 -27.82 -3.72 -3.38
C ARG A 904 -28.52 -3.19 -2.13
N GLU A 905 -28.17 -3.67 -0.94
CA GLU A 905 -28.72 -3.20 0.33
C GLU A 905 -28.29 -1.76 0.68
N HIS A 906 -27.07 -1.37 0.28
CA HIS A 906 -26.43 -0.12 0.72
C HIS A 906 -26.30 0.93 -0.39
N LEU A 907 -26.78 0.64 -1.60
CA LEU A 907 -26.75 1.51 -2.76
C LEU A 907 -28.17 1.74 -3.28
N ASP A 908 -28.51 2.99 -3.55
CA ASP A 908 -29.75 3.40 -4.20
C ASP A 908 -29.79 2.93 -5.66
N MET A 909 -30.26 1.70 -5.84
CA MET A 909 -30.37 1.06 -7.15
C MET A 909 -31.45 1.69 -8.02
N GLU A 910 -32.50 2.27 -7.44
CA GLU A 910 -33.56 2.95 -8.20
C GLU A 910 -32.99 4.14 -8.95
N ARG A 911 -32.22 5.00 -8.26
CA ARG A 911 -31.50 6.11 -8.91
C ARG A 911 -30.52 5.62 -9.97
N LEU A 912 -29.82 4.51 -9.73
CA LEU A 912 -28.93 3.94 -10.74
C LEU A 912 -29.71 3.50 -11.99
N TYR A 913 -30.86 2.84 -11.84
CA TYR A 913 -31.69 2.44 -12.96
C TYR A 913 -32.26 3.65 -13.71
N GLU A 914 -32.69 4.70 -13.01
CA GLU A 914 -33.10 5.97 -13.61
C GLU A 914 -31.97 6.59 -14.44
N MET A 915 -30.73 6.57 -13.94
CA MET A 915 -29.56 7.10 -14.65
C MET A 915 -29.32 6.40 -15.99
N ILE A 916 -29.63 5.10 -16.10
CA ILE A 916 -29.50 4.32 -17.33
C ILE A 916 -30.82 4.20 -18.12
N GLY A 917 -31.88 4.85 -17.65
CA GLY A 917 -33.20 4.84 -18.29
C GLY A 917 -33.89 3.47 -18.29
N TRP A 918 -33.63 2.63 -17.27
CA TRP A 918 -34.25 1.33 -17.09
C TRP A 918 -35.35 1.38 -16.03
N ASN A 919 -36.57 0.94 -16.36
CA ASN A 919 -37.71 0.92 -15.43
C ASN A 919 -38.07 -0.53 -15.08
N LYS A 920 -37.77 -0.93 -13.84
CA LYS A 920 -38.10 -2.25 -13.30
C LYS A 920 -39.60 -2.31 -13.00
N GLY A 921 -40.41 -2.66 -14.01
CA GLY A 921 -41.88 -2.69 -13.87
C GLY A 921 -42.71 -2.70 -15.14
N ARG A 922 -42.12 -2.78 -16.35
CA ARG A 922 -42.86 -3.15 -17.57
C ARG A 922 -42.52 -4.58 -17.95
N GLU A 923 -43.40 -5.51 -17.57
CA GLU A 923 -43.41 -6.88 -18.06
C GLU A 923 -43.46 -6.92 -19.60
N GLY A 924 -42.68 -7.83 -20.19
CA GLY A 924 -42.80 -8.28 -21.58
C GLY A 924 -41.98 -7.50 -22.61
N PHE A 925 -40.78 -8.01 -22.94
CA PHE A 925 -40.24 -7.79 -24.28
C PHE A 925 -41.12 -8.57 -25.27
N GLN A 926 -41.83 -7.86 -26.14
CA GLN A 926 -42.31 -8.38 -27.42
C GLN A 926 -41.16 -8.53 -28.40
#